data_AF-A0A6J5JCH6-F1
#
_entry.id   AF-A0A6J5JCH6-F1
#
_cell.length_a   1.000
_cell.length_b   1.000
_cell.length_c   1.000
_cell.angle_alpha   90.00
_cell.angle_beta   90.00
_cell.angle_gamma   90.00
#
_symmetry.space_group_name_H-M   'P 1'
#
loop_
_entity.id
_entity.type
_entity.pdbx_description
1 polymer ?
#
loop_
_entity_poly.entity_id
_entity_poly.type
_entity_poly.pdbx_seq_one_letter_code
_entity_poly.pdbx_strand_id
1 'polypeptide(L)'
;MSKGNVKRRAVLAGVLVWLMPTFGWASNEPQFTAEEKAWIAAHPVVRTRIDSNWRPFEFRERGKINGVVPSYLDAVSRASGLRFEYVDIPWAGSYDALMSGKIDMVPDVSKTSDISRYRNGAIVGQPYFVGTMFVVASERLNQFVAFRNLAGRRIAIKGNGGLEYAIRQSGLPMTLLTYDDERDALAAVANGSADVAIGPDMSILPLLRRQFEGELFVSGGLPDRPYALAMATRSDTPLLASILDKSLAAIPARSSEQIPRQWIESADYGKPTLQSILYYHRWQATAAGATLLALAAIAFVSWRARVAAIRSERDKAMFLAFISHEIRTPMHTILSSLELLQRSKLAPKQAGRADAAIAASESLLTLLDDILEYSRLESRNVTLAPEPTHIAPWARRSVDMVRWRIDEKGLNLKLELACPADLHLPIDPVRTRQIVLNLLVNAIKFTSAGSITLRVDYLDNKPKQAGSLVIEVRDTGIGIPPERQRRIFDPYQRVEQPGSRRVSGSGLGLSICRELVSLMRGAITVSSSPDKGTVFTVILPVPRTAPIATPDTIAYASGPAFVPPAAETEQAGRDATPRTDTGPMILVVDDHEAVQHAVQHQLEALAYRSTFAGNGEQALEAFEHTRYGMVLLDCDLPDLDGYTVAQRMRASEQRRRQPRTPIIAISASTDDAHRARCFDSGMDGVLGKPLRLDVLHQMLDLWCPTDDDTNETVQPAQALPASTQDFRAIYRRSVDADLAALGAALSSDDAAAARHAAHRIKGAAAIAGHAETSVLAAELEQQLHAVSDGISSDIHALHRALLNRHRTDTDTTGSASA
;
A
#
# COMPACT_ATOMS: atom_id res chain seq x y z
N MET A 1 -4.84 -58.28 32.03
CA MET A 1 -3.54 -58.58 32.69
C MET A 1 -2.66 -57.33 32.65
N SER A 2 -2.85 -56.42 33.62
CA SER A 2 -2.24 -55.07 33.66
C SER A 2 -1.66 -54.74 35.04
N LYS A 3 -0.88 -55.67 35.63
CA LYS A 3 -0.21 -55.43 36.93
C LYS A 3 1.23 -55.98 37.03
N GLY A 4 1.76 -56.62 35.99
CA GLY A 4 3.08 -57.28 36.01
C GLY A 4 4.28 -56.39 35.65
N ASN A 5 4.10 -55.38 34.78
CA ASN A 5 5.25 -54.63 34.23
C ASN A 5 5.70 -53.42 35.05
N VAL A 6 4.87 -52.90 35.96
CA VAL A 6 5.24 -51.76 36.80
C VAL A 6 6.12 -52.20 37.99
N LYS A 7 5.87 -53.38 38.56
CA LYS A 7 6.71 -53.91 39.66
C LYS A 7 8.12 -54.31 39.21
N ARG A 8 8.30 -54.82 37.98
CA ARG A 8 9.64 -55.17 37.46
C ARG A 8 10.52 -53.94 37.16
N ARG A 9 9.93 -52.81 36.75
CA ARG A 9 10.69 -51.56 36.52
C ARG A 9 11.08 -50.85 37.82
N ALA A 10 10.24 -50.92 38.86
CA ALA A 10 10.56 -50.36 40.17
C ALA A 10 11.70 -51.13 40.89
N VAL A 11 11.75 -52.46 40.74
CA VAL A 11 12.82 -53.28 41.34
C VAL A 11 14.16 -53.07 40.62
N LEU A 12 14.17 -52.92 39.29
CA LEU A 12 15.42 -52.60 38.56
C LEU A 12 15.96 -51.20 38.89
N ALA A 13 15.08 -50.21 39.09
CA ALA A 13 15.47 -48.86 39.50
C ALA A 13 16.03 -48.84 40.94
N GLY A 14 15.44 -49.63 41.86
CA GLY A 14 15.92 -49.76 43.24
C GLY A 14 17.30 -50.42 43.33
N VAL A 15 17.58 -51.43 42.49
CA VAL A 15 18.88 -52.13 42.47
C VAL A 15 19.99 -51.26 41.86
N LEU A 16 19.67 -50.39 40.90
CA LEU A 16 20.64 -49.44 40.31
C LEU A 16 21.01 -48.29 41.27
N VAL A 17 20.14 -47.90 42.19
CA VAL A 17 20.44 -46.89 43.22
C VAL A 17 21.30 -47.48 44.34
N TRP A 18 21.18 -48.78 44.63
CA TRP A 18 21.97 -49.47 45.66
C TRP A 18 23.37 -49.90 45.20
N LEU A 19 23.64 -49.88 43.89
CA LEU A 19 24.94 -50.18 43.28
C LEU A 19 25.76 -48.94 42.90
N MET A 20 25.28 -47.74 43.20
CA MET A 20 26.09 -46.54 43.09
C MET A 20 27.16 -46.58 44.19
N PRO A 21 28.47 -46.54 43.85
CA PRO A 21 29.50 -46.46 44.86
C PRO A 21 29.21 -45.21 45.70
N THR A 22 29.13 -45.37 47.01
CA THR A 22 29.18 -44.24 47.93
C THR A 22 30.49 -43.52 47.64
N PHE A 23 30.42 -42.44 46.87
CA PHE A 23 31.52 -41.48 46.80
C PHE A 23 31.65 -40.97 48.23
N GLY A 24 32.61 -41.53 48.97
CA GLY A 24 33.11 -40.92 50.17
C GLY A 24 33.71 -39.59 49.75
N TRP A 25 32.98 -38.50 49.93
CA TRP A 25 33.57 -37.18 49.96
C TRP A 25 34.39 -37.15 51.23
N ALA A 26 35.65 -37.58 51.15
CA ALA A 26 36.63 -37.21 52.15
C ALA A 26 36.88 -35.71 51.98
N SER A 27 36.01 -34.88 52.55
CA SER A 27 36.37 -33.52 52.89
C SER A 27 37.43 -33.64 53.98
N ASN A 28 38.70 -33.46 53.62
CA ASN A 28 39.74 -33.25 54.61
C ASN A 28 39.45 -31.91 55.29
N GLU A 29 38.59 -31.90 56.30
CA GLU A 29 38.52 -30.74 57.19
C GLU A 29 39.93 -30.53 57.78
N PRO A 30 40.46 -29.29 57.74
CA PRO A 30 41.78 -29.03 58.30
C PRO A 30 41.78 -29.40 59.79
N GLN A 31 42.69 -30.30 60.17
CA GLN A 31 42.83 -30.70 61.57
C GLN A 31 43.60 -29.63 62.36
N PHE A 32 42.86 -28.68 62.92
CA PHE A 32 43.40 -27.67 63.82
C PHE A 32 43.62 -28.23 65.24
N THR A 33 44.76 -27.87 65.85
CA THR A 33 45.04 -28.16 67.26
C THR A 33 44.10 -27.36 68.18
N ALA A 34 44.02 -27.74 69.46
CA ALA A 34 43.22 -26.99 70.43
C ALA A 34 43.68 -25.53 70.56
N GLU A 35 44.98 -25.28 70.50
CA GLU A 35 45.58 -23.94 70.52
C GLU A 35 45.20 -23.11 69.30
N GLU A 36 45.22 -23.72 68.10
CA GLU A 36 44.82 -23.06 66.85
C GLU A 36 43.33 -22.71 66.86
N LYS A 37 42.46 -23.62 67.36
CA LYS A 37 41.02 -23.35 67.50
C LYS A 37 40.75 -22.21 68.48
N ALA A 38 41.44 -22.19 69.62
CA ALA A 38 41.35 -21.10 70.58
C ALA A 38 41.83 -19.77 69.98
N TRP A 39 42.89 -19.80 69.18
CA TRP A 39 43.40 -18.62 68.47
C TRP A 39 42.39 -18.07 67.47
N ILE A 40 41.78 -18.93 66.64
CA ILE A 40 40.73 -18.55 65.67
C ILE A 40 39.54 -17.91 66.38
N ALA A 41 39.10 -18.49 67.51
CA ALA A 41 37.99 -17.95 68.29
C ALA A 41 38.31 -16.56 68.89
N ALA A 42 39.56 -16.35 69.33
CA ALA A 42 40.02 -15.06 69.86
C ALA A 42 40.29 -14.02 68.77
N HIS A 43 40.66 -14.45 67.56
CA HIS A 43 41.05 -13.58 66.43
C HIS A 43 40.27 -13.96 65.16
N PRO A 44 38.94 -13.77 65.14
CA PRO A 44 38.11 -14.17 64.00
C PRO A 44 38.33 -13.30 62.75
N VAL A 45 39.04 -12.17 62.88
CA VAL A 45 39.33 -11.24 61.77
C VAL A 45 40.84 -11.11 61.62
N VAL A 46 41.33 -11.30 60.39
CA VAL A 46 42.73 -11.17 60.01
C VAL A 46 42.85 -10.02 59.00
N ARG A 47 43.62 -8.98 59.31
CA ARG A 47 43.82 -7.84 58.41
C ARG A 47 44.89 -8.16 57.39
N THR A 48 44.60 -7.89 56.13
CA THR A 48 45.48 -8.16 54.99
C THR A 48 45.49 -6.98 54.03
N ARG A 49 46.53 -6.87 53.19
CA ARG A 49 46.57 -5.89 52.09
C ARG A 49 45.79 -6.38 50.86
N ILE A 50 45.59 -5.47 49.90
CA ILE A 50 45.13 -5.76 48.54
C ILE A 50 45.82 -4.84 47.52
N ASP A 51 46.15 -5.34 46.33
CA ASP A 51 46.33 -4.55 45.11
C ASP A 51 45.00 -4.47 44.35
N SER A 52 44.45 -3.27 44.16
CA SER A 52 43.15 -3.08 43.51
C SER A 52 43.21 -3.13 41.98
N ASN A 53 44.40 -3.15 41.37
CA ASN A 53 44.61 -2.95 39.93
C ASN A 53 45.39 -4.11 39.26
N TRP A 54 45.43 -5.30 39.85
CA TRP A 54 46.22 -6.42 39.31
C TRP A 54 45.35 -7.56 38.78
N ARG A 55 44.76 -7.36 37.61
CA ARG A 55 43.95 -8.39 36.92
C ARG A 55 44.84 -9.52 36.38
N PRO A 56 44.46 -10.81 36.52
CA PRO A 56 43.28 -11.36 37.19
C PRO A 56 43.51 -11.76 38.67
N PHE A 57 44.64 -11.38 39.28
CA PHE A 57 45.06 -11.84 40.61
C PHE A 57 44.29 -11.19 41.76
N GLU A 58 44.23 -9.87 41.79
CA GLU A 58 43.47 -9.09 42.76
C GLU A 58 43.07 -7.77 42.12
N PHE A 59 41.76 -7.50 42.09
CA PHE A 59 41.23 -6.27 41.54
C PHE A 59 39.89 -5.91 42.15
N ARG A 60 39.57 -4.62 42.16
CA ARG A 60 38.29 -4.12 42.64
C ARG A 60 37.34 -3.91 41.45
N GLU A 61 36.17 -4.54 41.51
CA GLU A 61 35.13 -4.39 40.50
C GLU A 61 33.77 -4.19 41.16
N ARG A 62 33.12 -3.04 40.86
CA ARG A 62 31.84 -2.64 41.47
C ARG A 62 31.85 -2.66 43.00
N GLY A 63 32.97 -2.25 43.61
CA GLY A 63 33.16 -2.20 45.07
C GLY A 63 33.48 -3.55 45.73
N LYS A 64 33.36 -4.67 45.01
CA LYS A 64 33.76 -5.99 45.49
C LYS A 64 35.19 -6.32 45.08
N ILE A 65 35.90 -7.00 45.97
CA ILE A 65 37.26 -7.50 45.74
C ILE A 65 37.15 -8.87 45.08
N ASN A 66 37.78 -9.00 43.92
CA ASN A 66 37.69 -10.16 43.03
C ASN A 66 39.10 -10.57 42.55
N GLY A 67 39.24 -11.82 42.12
CA GLY A 67 40.48 -12.36 41.57
C GLY A 67 40.93 -13.65 42.23
N VAL A 68 42.07 -14.15 41.76
CA VAL A 68 42.70 -15.38 42.24
C VAL A 68 43.01 -15.32 43.75
N VAL A 69 43.65 -14.26 44.22
CA VAL A 69 44.08 -14.12 45.63
C VAL A 69 42.88 -14.07 46.58
N PRO A 70 41.85 -13.22 46.37
CA PRO A 70 40.63 -13.26 47.18
C PRO A 70 39.92 -14.62 47.15
N SER A 71 39.93 -15.33 46.02
CA SER A 71 39.28 -16.65 45.92
C SER A 71 39.97 -17.72 46.78
N TYR A 72 41.30 -17.65 46.91
CA TYR A 72 42.06 -18.48 47.85
C TYR A 72 41.78 -18.08 49.31
N LEU A 73 41.69 -16.78 49.61
CA LEU A 73 41.31 -16.32 50.95
C LEU A 73 39.87 -16.73 51.33
N ASP A 74 38.94 -16.73 50.38
CA ASP A 74 37.58 -17.26 50.57
C ASP A 74 37.60 -18.76 50.86
N ALA A 75 38.47 -19.52 50.18
CA ALA A 75 38.65 -20.94 50.44
C ALA A 75 39.24 -21.20 51.83
N VAL A 76 40.24 -20.42 52.23
CA VAL A 76 40.81 -20.45 53.59
C VAL A 76 39.76 -20.04 54.64
N SER A 77 38.92 -19.05 54.34
CA SER A 77 37.81 -18.63 55.22
C SER A 77 36.82 -19.77 55.44
N ARG A 78 36.45 -20.50 54.37
CA ARG A 78 35.57 -21.68 54.47
C ARG A 78 36.20 -22.81 55.28
N ALA A 79 37.51 -22.98 55.19
CA ALA A 79 38.23 -24.06 55.87
C ALA A 79 38.51 -23.75 57.35
N SER A 80 38.82 -22.50 57.69
CA SER A 80 39.24 -22.07 59.04
C SER A 80 38.16 -21.35 59.86
N GLY A 81 37.18 -20.72 59.21
CA GLY A 81 36.24 -19.80 59.85
C GLY A 81 36.78 -18.38 60.05
N LEU A 82 38.02 -18.09 59.66
CA LEU A 82 38.58 -16.74 59.68
C LEU A 82 37.87 -15.83 58.67
N ARG A 83 37.85 -14.52 58.95
CA ARG A 83 37.42 -13.47 58.03
C ARG A 83 38.57 -12.55 57.70
N PHE A 84 38.74 -12.23 56.43
CA PHE A 84 39.81 -11.34 55.97
C PHE A 84 39.28 -9.92 55.77
N GLU A 85 39.93 -8.95 56.41
CA GLU A 85 39.66 -7.53 56.24
C GLU A 85 40.77 -6.88 55.42
N TYR A 86 40.40 -6.15 54.37
CA TYR A 86 41.36 -5.57 53.43
C TYR A 86 41.71 -4.14 53.83
N VAL A 87 43.00 -3.85 53.96
CA VAL A 87 43.56 -2.53 54.22
C VAL A 87 44.33 -2.06 52.98
N ASP A 88 43.96 -0.90 52.44
CA ASP A 88 44.60 -0.34 51.25
C ASP A 88 46.03 0.14 51.62
N ILE A 89 47.02 -0.70 51.30
CA ILE A 89 48.45 -0.46 51.54
C ILE A 89 49.19 -0.76 50.23
N PRO A 90 49.97 0.20 49.69
CA PRO A 90 50.81 -0.03 48.52
C PRO A 90 51.80 -1.17 48.77
N TRP A 91 52.14 -1.92 47.72
CA TRP A 91 53.02 -3.09 47.84
C TRP A 91 54.33 -2.76 48.58
N ALA A 92 54.97 -1.63 48.28
CA ALA A 92 56.21 -1.18 48.91
C ALA A 92 56.12 -0.99 50.44
N GLY A 93 54.94 -0.64 50.97
CA GLY A 93 54.71 -0.44 52.41
C GLY A 93 54.21 -1.69 53.14
N SER A 94 54.04 -2.81 52.44
CA SER A 94 53.41 -4.03 53.00
C SER A 94 54.23 -4.66 54.12
N TYR A 95 55.55 -4.64 53.97
CA TYR A 95 56.45 -5.22 54.97
C TYR A 95 56.45 -4.41 56.27
N ASP A 96 56.54 -3.08 56.18
CA ASP A 96 56.48 -2.20 57.35
C ASP A 96 55.11 -2.27 58.03
N ALA A 97 54.03 -2.36 57.26
CA ALA A 97 52.68 -2.56 57.78
C ALA A 97 52.51 -3.91 58.50
N LEU A 98 53.16 -4.97 57.98
CA LEU A 98 53.16 -6.28 58.62
C LEU A 98 53.92 -6.24 59.95
N MET A 99 55.12 -5.66 59.97
CA MET A 99 55.97 -5.57 61.17
C MET A 99 55.40 -4.64 62.24
N SER A 100 54.74 -3.54 61.85
CA SER A 100 54.07 -2.61 62.79
C SER A 100 52.74 -3.14 63.34
N GLY A 101 52.26 -4.29 62.86
CA GLY A 101 50.97 -4.85 63.27
C GLY A 101 49.74 -4.14 62.69
N LYS A 102 49.94 -3.27 61.69
CA LYS A 102 48.84 -2.62 60.94
C LYS A 102 48.07 -3.65 60.10
N ILE A 103 48.77 -4.66 59.58
CA ILE A 103 48.19 -5.87 58.99
C ILE A 103 48.76 -7.11 59.68
N ASP A 104 48.01 -8.20 59.63
CA ASP A 104 48.33 -9.47 60.28
C ASP A 104 48.99 -10.46 59.31
N MET A 105 48.74 -10.29 58.01
CA MET A 105 49.36 -11.07 56.95
C MET A 105 49.50 -10.29 55.63
N VAL A 106 50.39 -10.78 54.76
CA VAL A 106 50.47 -10.39 53.34
C VAL A 106 50.11 -11.63 52.51
N PRO A 107 49.12 -11.55 51.60
CA PRO A 107 48.58 -12.73 50.95
C PRO A 107 49.38 -13.16 49.74
N ASP A 108 50.19 -12.28 49.15
CA ASP A 108 50.70 -12.41 47.78
C ASP A 108 52.23 -12.23 47.67
N VAL A 109 52.98 -12.68 48.68
CA VAL A 109 54.45 -12.61 48.62
C VAL A 109 55.00 -13.62 47.61
N SER A 110 55.99 -13.21 46.82
CA SER A 110 56.67 -14.13 45.89
C SER A 110 57.72 -14.96 46.62
N LYS A 111 57.53 -16.29 46.64
CA LYS A 111 58.49 -17.25 47.21
C LYS A 111 59.43 -17.75 46.11
N THR A 112 60.66 -17.23 46.06
CA THR A 112 61.72 -17.82 45.24
C THR A 112 62.40 -18.98 45.98
N SER A 113 63.01 -19.90 45.24
CA SER A 113 63.64 -21.14 45.75
C SER A 113 64.68 -20.92 46.86
N ASP A 114 65.26 -19.73 46.96
CA ASP A 114 66.29 -19.35 47.94
C ASP A 114 65.74 -18.70 49.23
N ILE A 115 64.42 -18.53 49.36
CA ILE A 115 63.83 -17.84 50.53
C ILE A 115 63.57 -18.86 51.65
N SER A 116 64.34 -18.75 52.75
CA SER A 116 64.08 -19.47 53.99
C SER A 116 62.68 -19.19 54.53
N ARG A 117 62.02 -20.20 55.13
CA ARG A 117 60.66 -20.07 55.73
C ARG A 117 60.56 -18.91 56.70
N TYR A 118 61.66 -18.59 57.38
CA TYR A 118 61.81 -17.42 58.24
C TYR A 118 62.71 -16.41 57.56
N ARG A 119 62.22 -15.20 57.31
CA ARG A 119 63.00 -14.10 56.74
C ARG A 119 62.61 -12.79 57.39
N ASN A 120 63.59 -12.08 57.93
CA ASN A 120 63.43 -10.74 58.51
C ASN A 120 62.18 -10.62 59.42
N GLY A 121 62.01 -11.52 60.40
CA GLY A 121 60.85 -11.45 61.31
C GLY A 121 59.49 -11.80 60.70
N ALA A 122 59.43 -12.35 59.48
CA ALA A 122 58.23 -12.91 58.87
C ALA A 122 58.35 -14.44 58.65
N ILE A 123 57.21 -15.13 58.72
CA ILE A 123 57.04 -16.54 58.35
C ILE A 123 56.34 -16.59 56.99
N VAL A 124 57.03 -17.12 55.98
CA VAL A 124 56.48 -17.33 54.64
C VAL A 124 56.00 -18.78 54.51
N GLY A 125 54.71 -18.96 54.26
CA GLY A 125 54.06 -20.26 54.12
C GLY A 125 54.43 -21.02 52.85
N GLN A 126 53.64 -22.07 52.56
CA GLN A 126 53.77 -22.77 51.27
C GLN A 126 53.11 -21.98 50.14
N PRO A 127 53.63 -22.07 48.90
CA PRO A 127 53.01 -21.39 47.77
C PRO A 127 51.67 -22.06 47.44
N TYR A 128 50.62 -21.26 47.27
CA TYR A 128 49.29 -21.74 46.89
C TYR A 128 49.01 -21.58 45.40
N PHE A 129 49.83 -20.79 44.69
CA PHE A 129 49.75 -20.63 43.25
C PHE A 129 51.16 -20.49 42.66
N VAL A 130 51.40 -21.13 41.51
CA VAL A 130 52.69 -21.06 40.79
C VAL A 130 52.40 -20.79 39.31
N GLY A 131 52.98 -19.73 38.77
CA GLY A 131 52.87 -19.34 37.37
C GLY A 131 54.23 -19.05 36.75
N THR A 132 54.22 -18.75 35.44
CA THR A 132 55.44 -18.48 34.67
C THR A 132 55.53 -17.00 34.32
N MET A 133 56.70 -16.39 34.50
CA MET A 133 56.97 -15.05 33.99
C MET A 133 57.36 -15.13 32.51
N PHE A 134 56.63 -14.41 31.65
CA PHE A 134 56.93 -14.31 30.22
C PHE A 134 57.63 -13.00 29.88
N VAL A 135 58.54 -13.10 28.92
CA VAL A 135 59.16 -11.98 28.22
C VAL A 135 58.47 -11.81 26.87
N VAL A 136 57.93 -10.62 26.64
CA VAL A 136 57.23 -10.25 25.41
C VAL A 136 58.07 -9.26 24.63
N ALA A 137 58.17 -9.47 23.32
CA ALA A 137 58.90 -8.59 22.41
C ALA A 137 58.15 -8.47 21.07
N SER A 138 58.54 -7.52 20.22
CA SER A 138 58.16 -7.53 18.80
C SER A 138 58.91 -8.64 18.05
N GLU A 139 58.41 -9.02 16.86
CA GLU A 139 58.80 -10.20 16.04
C GLU A 139 60.31 -10.39 15.76
N ARG A 140 61.16 -9.41 16.12
CA ARG A 140 62.59 -9.33 15.72
C ARG A 140 63.62 -9.60 16.82
N LEU A 141 63.20 -9.92 18.06
CA LEU A 141 64.14 -10.15 19.17
C LEU A 141 64.33 -11.65 19.46
N ASN A 142 65.60 -12.10 19.49
CA ASN A 142 66.00 -13.46 19.82
C ASN A 142 65.35 -13.95 21.12
N GLN A 143 65.05 -15.25 21.21
CA GLN A 143 64.42 -15.86 22.37
C GLN A 143 65.21 -15.58 23.66
N PHE A 144 64.56 -14.97 24.65
CA PHE A 144 65.14 -14.78 25.97
C PHE A 144 64.92 -16.05 26.80
N VAL A 145 65.95 -16.89 26.90
CA VAL A 145 65.91 -18.14 27.68
C VAL A 145 66.30 -17.92 29.15
N ALA A 146 67.06 -16.86 29.45
CA ALA A 146 67.56 -16.59 30.80
C ALA A 146 67.45 -15.11 31.18
N PHE A 147 67.20 -14.84 32.47
CA PHE A 147 67.05 -13.47 33.01
C PHE A 147 68.28 -12.58 32.77
N ARG A 148 69.49 -13.16 32.71
CA ARG A 148 70.73 -12.43 32.42
C ARG A 148 70.76 -11.80 31.02
N ASN A 149 70.02 -12.37 30.07
CA ASN A 149 69.98 -11.88 28.68
C ASN A 149 69.22 -10.55 28.55
N LEU A 150 68.60 -10.07 29.64
CA LEU A 150 67.89 -8.80 29.70
C LEU A 150 68.82 -7.61 30.02
N ALA A 151 70.10 -7.87 30.33
CA ALA A 151 71.08 -6.82 30.60
C ALA A 151 71.18 -5.83 29.42
N GLY A 152 71.19 -4.54 29.74
CA GLY A 152 71.27 -3.41 28.79
C GLY A 152 69.97 -3.07 28.07
N ARG A 153 68.86 -3.77 28.32
CA ARG A 153 67.56 -3.53 27.65
C ARG A 153 66.66 -2.57 28.41
N ARG A 154 65.74 -1.93 27.68
CA ARG A 154 64.59 -1.19 28.21
C ARG A 154 63.46 -2.18 28.49
N ILE A 155 63.14 -2.38 29.77
CA ILE A 155 62.18 -3.39 30.22
C ILE A 155 60.94 -2.68 30.75
N ALA A 156 59.79 -2.95 30.14
CA ALA A 156 58.49 -2.50 30.61
C ALA A 156 57.87 -3.53 31.55
N ILE A 157 57.37 -3.09 32.70
CA ILE A 157 56.62 -3.93 33.66
C ILE A 157 55.46 -3.14 34.25
N LYS A 158 54.47 -3.84 34.81
CA LYS A 158 53.60 -3.25 35.83
C LYS A 158 54.43 -2.96 37.08
N GLY A 159 54.48 -1.69 37.47
CA GLY A 159 55.23 -1.19 38.62
C GLY A 159 54.52 -1.45 39.94
N ASN A 160 55.14 -0.99 41.03
CA ASN A 160 54.59 -1.03 42.39
C ASN A 160 54.23 -2.45 42.86
N GLY A 161 55.05 -3.44 42.49
CA GLY A 161 54.83 -4.86 42.82
C GLY A 161 56.12 -5.63 43.05
N GLY A 162 55.99 -6.92 43.41
CA GLY A 162 57.14 -7.77 43.75
C GLY A 162 58.14 -7.98 42.62
N LEU A 163 57.69 -7.89 41.36
CA LEU A 163 58.56 -7.98 40.19
C LEU A 163 59.52 -6.79 40.10
N GLU A 164 59.03 -5.57 40.34
CA GLU A 164 59.86 -4.36 40.35
C GLU A 164 60.97 -4.46 41.40
N TYR A 165 60.62 -4.84 42.62
CA TYR A 165 61.59 -5.02 43.71
C TYR A 165 62.62 -6.09 43.37
N ALA A 166 62.18 -7.24 42.84
CA ALA A 166 63.07 -8.33 42.45
C ALA A 166 64.04 -7.94 41.32
N ILE A 167 63.60 -7.10 40.37
CA ILE A 167 64.43 -6.57 39.30
C ILE A 167 65.44 -5.55 39.86
N ARG A 168 64.99 -4.60 40.69
CA ARG A 168 65.89 -3.60 41.29
C ARG A 168 66.97 -4.21 42.18
N GLN A 169 66.68 -5.33 42.84
CA GLN A 169 67.65 -6.07 43.66
C GLN A 169 68.56 -7.02 42.87
N SER A 170 68.34 -7.22 41.58
CA SER A 170 69.11 -8.20 40.82
C SER A 170 70.54 -7.76 40.48
N GLY A 171 70.85 -6.47 40.64
CA GLY A 171 72.17 -5.90 40.34
C GLY A 171 72.56 -5.94 38.85
N LEU A 172 71.62 -6.23 37.95
CA LEU A 172 71.88 -6.24 36.51
C LEU A 172 71.66 -4.83 35.93
N PRO A 173 72.54 -4.33 35.05
CA PRO A 173 72.38 -3.02 34.43
C PRO A 173 71.24 -3.08 33.41
N MET A 174 70.05 -2.59 33.75
CA MET A 174 68.85 -2.59 32.90
C MET A 174 68.07 -1.28 33.10
N THR A 175 67.41 -0.79 32.05
CA THR A 175 66.56 0.41 32.14
C THR A 175 65.12 -0.03 32.41
N LEU A 176 64.65 0.18 33.63
CA LEU A 176 63.31 -0.24 34.04
C LEU A 176 62.28 0.86 33.79
N LEU A 177 61.24 0.56 33.02
CA LEU A 177 60.08 1.39 32.75
C LEU A 177 58.87 0.78 33.47
N THR A 178 58.30 1.51 34.41
CA THR A 178 57.18 1.05 35.24
C THR A 178 55.88 1.71 34.80
N TYR A 179 54.83 0.92 34.67
CA TYR A 179 53.48 1.36 34.29
C TYR A 179 52.45 0.92 35.35
N ASP A 180 51.31 1.60 35.42
CA ASP A 180 50.24 1.24 36.37
C ASP A 180 49.43 0.01 35.92
N ASP A 181 49.31 -0.21 34.61
CA ASP A 181 48.62 -1.34 33.99
C ASP A 181 49.57 -2.17 33.10
N GLU A 182 49.42 -3.49 33.10
CA GLU A 182 50.22 -4.39 32.26
C GLU A 182 49.97 -4.17 30.75
N ARG A 183 48.78 -3.71 30.37
CA ARG A 183 48.46 -3.31 28.99
C ARG A 183 49.36 -2.19 28.51
N ASP A 184 49.62 -1.20 29.35
CA ASP A 184 50.45 -0.05 28.99
C ASP A 184 51.92 -0.45 28.87
N ALA A 185 52.37 -1.39 29.71
CA ALA A 185 53.69 -2.01 29.57
C ALA A 185 53.84 -2.76 28.24
N LEU A 186 52.82 -3.51 27.80
CA LEU A 186 52.81 -4.15 26.49
C LEU A 186 52.75 -3.13 25.34
N ALA A 187 51.91 -2.10 25.46
CA ALA A 187 51.80 -1.02 24.48
C ALA A 187 53.13 -0.28 24.29
N ALA A 188 53.91 -0.10 25.35
CA ALA A 188 55.25 0.47 25.29
C ALA A 188 56.23 -0.36 24.44
N VAL A 189 56.05 -1.68 24.35
CA VAL A 189 56.84 -2.52 23.44
C VAL A 189 56.32 -2.40 22.02
N ALA A 190 55.00 -2.41 21.82
CA ALA A 190 54.38 -2.26 20.50
C ALA A 190 54.76 -0.92 19.83
N ASN A 191 54.85 0.15 20.61
CA ASN A 191 55.24 1.48 20.13
C ASN A 191 56.76 1.74 20.12
N GLY A 192 57.58 0.77 20.54
CA GLY A 192 59.05 0.87 20.53
C GLY A 192 59.67 1.70 21.67
N SER A 193 58.89 2.15 22.65
CA SER A 193 59.38 2.85 23.85
C SER A 193 60.13 1.92 24.81
N ALA A 194 59.82 0.63 24.79
CA ALA A 194 60.50 -0.44 25.50
C ALA A 194 60.98 -1.51 24.51
N ASP A 195 62.03 -2.25 24.88
CA ASP A 195 62.53 -3.36 24.05
C ASP A 195 61.77 -4.65 24.35
N VAL A 196 61.41 -4.87 25.61
CA VAL A 196 60.67 -6.04 26.09
C VAL A 196 59.73 -5.68 27.21
N ALA A 197 58.65 -6.44 27.37
CA ALA A 197 57.77 -6.41 28.54
C ALA A 197 57.86 -7.71 29.32
N ILE A 198 57.76 -7.64 30.65
CA ILE A 198 57.81 -8.83 31.52
C ILE A 198 56.60 -8.83 32.45
N GLY A 199 55.97 -9.99 32.59
CA GLY A 199 54.84 -10.18 33.48
C GLY A 199 54.34 -11.63 33.52
N PRO A 200 53.36 -11.91 34.38
CA PRO A 200 52.83 -13.26 34.56
C PRO A 200 52.01 -13.72 33.35
N ASP A 201 52.05 -15.03 33.09
CA ASP A 201 51.35 -15.68 32.00
C ASP A 201 49.83 -15.46 32.00
N MET A 202 49.21 -15.52 33.19
CA MET A 202 47.76 -15.36 33.35
C MET A 202 47.21 -14.00 32.93
N SER A 203 48.05 -12.97 32.91
CA SER A 203 47.64 -11.60 32.56
C SER A 203 48.18 -11.20 31.18
N ILE A 204 49.41 -11.60 30.84
CA ILE A 204 50.02 -11.31 29.54
C ILE A 204 49.36 -12.07 28.38
N LEU A 205 49.14 -13.39 28.50
CA LEU A 205 48.65 -14.18 27.36
C LEU A 205 47.29 -13.73 26.84
N PRO A 206 46.28 -13.43 27.69
CA PRO A 206 44.99 -12.93 27.22
C PRO A 206 45.10 -11.55 26.54
N LEU A 207 45.96 -10.66 27.05
CA LEU A 207 46.19 -9.34 26.46
C LEU A 207 46.88 -9.45 25.09
N LEU A 208 47.89 -10.30 24.97
CA LEU A 208 48.56 -10.57 23.70
C LEU A 208 47.59 -11.08 22.63
N ARG A 209 46.78 -12.09 22.97
CA ARG A 209 45.81 -12.68 22.02
C ARG A 209 44.69 -11.73 21.62
N ARG A 210 44.26 -10.83 22.51
CA ARG A 210 43.09 -9.96 22.26
C ARG A 210 43.44 -8.60 21.67
N GLN A 211 44.62 -8.07 21.98
CA GLN A 211 44.95 -6.66 21.69
C GLN A 211 46.24 -6.46 20.90
N PHE A 212 47.20 -7.38 20.98
CA PHE A 212 48.51 -7.24 20.35
C PHE A 212 48.85 -8.41 19.41
N GLU A 213 47.81 -9.06 18.88
CA GLU A 213 47.96 -10.26 18.05
C GLU A 213 48.62 -9.90 16.72
N GLY A 214 49.77 -10.53 16.44
CA GLY A 214 50.58 -10.25 15.24
C GLY A 214 51.55 -9.06 15.38
N GLU A 215 51.46 -8.28 16.46
CA GLU A 215 52.40 -7.19 16.74
C GLU A 215 53.45 -7.59 17.78
N LEU A 216 53.02 -8.31 18.83
CA LEU A 216 53.86 -8.75 19.94
C LEU A 216 53.81 -10.27 20.10
N PHE A 217 54.94 -10.84 20.50
CA PHE A 217 55.14 -12.27 20.64
C PHE A 217 55.82 -12.61 21.97
N VAL A 218 55.52 -13.79 22.51
CA VAL A 218 56.28 -14.34 23.65
C VAL A 218 57.66 -14.74 23.14
N SER A 219 58.67 -13.98 23.55
CA SER A 219 60.07 -14.24 23.21
C SER A 219 60.68 -15.34 24.11
N GLY A 220 60.11 -15.59 25.29
CA GLY A 220 60.49 -16.72 26.14
C GLY A 220 59.85 -16.69 27.52
N GLY A 221 59.91 -17.80 28.24
CA GLY A 221 59.59 -17.88 29.67
C GLY A 221 60.86 -17.78 30.52
N LEU A 222 60.72 -17.34 31.76
CA LEU A 222 61.79 -17.32 32.76
C LEU A 222 61.62 -18.50 33.74
N PRO A 223 62.01 -19.74 33.37
CA PRO A 223 61.78 -20.93 34.20
C PRO A 223 62.55 -20.89 35.52
N ASP A 224 63.70 -20.21 35.57
CA ASP A 224 64.52 -20.05 36.80
C ASP A 224 63.91 -19.08 37.81
N ARG A 225 62.82 -18.38 37.43
CA ARG A 225 62.10 -17.44 38.29
C ARG A 225 60.59 -17.62 38.14
N PRO A 226 60.04 -18.77 38.58
CA PRO A 226 58.60 -18.91 38.66
C PRO A 226 58.07 -17.87 39.64
N TYR A 227 56.90 -17.35 39.32
CA TYR A 227 56.18 -16.50 40.24
C TYR A 227 55.29 -17.41 41.09
N ALA A 228 55.67 -17.57 42.36
CA ALA A 228 55.01 -18.44 43.31
C ALA A 228 54.41 -17.60 44.44
N LEU A 229 53.09 -17.48 44.48
CA LEU A 229 52.39 -16.75 45.53
C LEU A 229 52.32 -17.56 46.80
N ALA A 230 52.75 -16.96 47.90
CA ALA A 230 52.62 -17.51 49.25
C ALA A 230 52.06 -16.44 50.20
N MET A 231 51.55 -16.91 51.34
CA MET A 231 51.10 -16.05 52.43
C MET A 231 52.24 -15.83 53.43
N ALA A 232 52.41 -14.60 53.91
CA ALA A 232 53.39 -14.25 54.93
C ALA A 232 52.72 -13.67 56.18
N THR A 233 53.16 -14.10 57.36
CA THR A 233 52.75 -13.57 58.66
C THR A 233 53.97 -13.07 59.42
N ARG A 234 53.77 -12.43 60.57
CA ARG A 234 54.88 -12.13 61.49
C ARG A 234 55.39 -13.39 62.17
N SER A 235 56.67 -13.39 62.56
CA SER A 235 57.30 -14.48 63.30
C SER A 235 56.78 -14.65 64.73
N ASP A 236 56.17 -13.61 65.31
CA ASP A 236 55.53 -13.65 66.62
C ASP A 236 54.10 -14.23 66.60
N THR A 237 53.55 -14.51 65.39
CA THR A 237 52.24 -15.16 65.20
C THR A 237 52.35 -16.52 64.47
N PRO A 238 53.14 -17.48 64.98
CA PRO A 238 53.33 -18.78 64.32
C PRO A 238 52.05 -19.61 64.21
N LEU A 239 51.08 -19.41 65.13
CA LEU A 239 49.77 -20.06 65.06
C LEU A 239 48.99 -19.64 63.83
N LEU A 240 49.00 -18.35 63.46
CA LEU A 240 48.34 -17.87 62.24
C LEU A 240 48.97 -18.49 60.99
N ALA A 241 50.31 -18.53 60.91
CA ALA A 241 51.00 -19.21 59.81
C ALA A 241 50.59 -20.69 59.68
N SER A 242 50.53 -21.41 60.81
CA SER A 242 50.11 -22.82 60.85
C SER A 242 48.66 -22.99 60.40
N ILE A 243 47.74 -22.13 60.86
CA ILE A 243 46.33 -22.14 60.47
C ILE A 243 46.18 -21.93 58.96
N LEU A 244 46.89 -20.94 58.39
CA LEU A 244 46.86 -20.66 56.95
C LEU A 244 47.41 -21.84 56.13
N ASP A 245 48.57 -22.39 56.51
CA ASP A 245 49.18 -23.54 55.83
C ASP A 245 48.25 -24.77 55.85
N LYS A 246 47.63 -25.08 57.00
CA LYS A 246 46.66 -26.19 57.13
C LYS A 246 45.38 -25.96 56.33
N SER A 247 44.89 -24.73 56.32
CA SER A 247 43.70 -24.35 55.56
C SER A 247 43.92 -24.47 54.06
N LEU A 248 45.09 -24.05 53.58
CA LEU A 248 45.49 -24.21 52.17
C LEU A 248 45.64 -25.69 51.79
N ALA A 249 46.27 -26.50 52.66
CA ALA A 249 46.43 -27.94 52.44
C ALA A 249 45.08 -28.71 52.39
N ALA A 250 44.04 -28.17 53.02
CA ALA A 250 42.69 -28.74 53.00
C ALA A 250 41.88 -28.41 51.72
N ILE A 251 42.37 -27.48 50.88
CA ILE A 251 41.69 -27.14 49.62
C ILE A 251 41.81 -28.33 48.65
N PRO A 252 40.69 -28.87 48.13
CA PRO A 252 40.73 -29.98 47.17
C PRO A 252 41.49 -29.62 45.89
N ALA A 253 42.27 -30.54 45.34
CA ALA A 253 43.05 -30.34 44.12
C ALA A 253 42.21 -29.78 42.95
N ARG A 254 40.98 -30.28 42.76
CA ARG A 254 40.05 -29.77 41.74
C ARG A 254 39.73 -28.29 41.94
N SER A 255 39.53 -27.85 43.19
CA SER A 255 39.24 -26.43 43.49
C SER A 255 40.46 -25.56 43.26
N SER A 256 41.67 -26.03 43.62
CA SER A 256 42.93 -25.30 43.37
C SER A 256 43.23 -25.11 41.88
N GLU A 257 42.84 -26.05 41.01
CA GLU A 257 42.94 -25.89 39.55
C GLU A 257 41.82 -24.99 38.96
N GLN A 258 40.61 -25.05 39.53
CA GLN A 258 39.46 -24.29 39.02
C GLN A 258 39.55 -22.80 39.32
N ILE A 259 40.03 -22.42 40.51
CA ILE A 259 40.17 -21.01 40.92
C ILE A 259 40.91 -20.17 39.86
N PRO A 260 42.14 -20.48 39.44
CA PRO A 260 42.84 -19.68 38.44
C PRO A 260 42.18 -19.73 37.06
N ARG A 261 41.67 -20.90 36.64
CA ARG A 261 41.04 -21.07 35.33
C ARG A 261 39.80 -20.20 35.15
N GLN A 262 38.95 -20.12 36.18
CA GLN A 262 37.74 -19.31 36.14
C GLN A 262 38.07 -17.86 35.82
N TRP A 263 39.09 -17.29 36.46
CA TRP A 263 39.46 -15.89 36.27
C TRP A 263 40.15 -15.61 34.93
N ILE A 264 40.86 -16.58 34.33
CA ILE A 264 41.39 -16.44 32.95
C ILE A 264 40.24 -16.32 31.94
N GLU A 265 39.18 -17.12 32.11
CA GLU A 265 38.05 -17.16 31.18
C GLU A 265 37.09 -15.97 31.40
N SER A 266 36.88 -15.54 32.65
CA SER A 266 35.86 -14.55 33.00
C SER A 266 36.36 -13.12 33.16
N ALA A 267 37.68 -12.90 33.29
CA ALA A 267 38.19 -11.53 33.44
C ALA A 267 37.91 -10.70 32.17
N ASP A 268 37.28 -9.54 32.36
CA ASP A 268 37.07 -8.59 31.27
C ASP A 268 38.41 -7.88 30.98
N TYR A 269 39.05 -8.29 29.89
CA TYR A 269 40.24 -7.65 29.34
C TYR A 269 39.88 -6.52 28.33
N GLY A 270 38.60 -6.23 28.10
CA GLY A 270 38.08 -5.26 27.12
C GLY A 270 37.50 -5.91 25.85
N LYS A 271 36.67 -5.16 25.11
CA LYS A 271 36.03 -5.61 23.85
C LYS A 271 37.06 -5.69 22.70
N PRO A 272 36.97 -6.69 21.80
CA PRO A 272 37.77 -6.73 20.58
C PRO A 272 37.46 -5.51 19.71
N THR A 273 38.49 -4.93 19.09
CA THR A 273 38.33 -3.76 18.22
C THR A 273 37.54 -4.12 16.96
N LEU A 274 36.82 -3.16 16.37
CA LEU A 274 36.05 -3.39 15.14
C LEU A 274 36.95 -3.92 13.99
N GLN A 275 38.21 -3.50 13.98
CA GLN A 275 39.24 -3.97 13.06
C GLN A 275 39.52 -5.47 13.22
N SER A 276 39.64 -5.98 14.45
CA SER A 276 39.84 -7.42 14.69
C SER A 276 38.65 -8.25 14.20
N ILE A 277 37.42 -7.80 14.44
CA ILE A 277 36.20 -8.49 13.99
C ILE A 277 36.15 -8.55 12.46
N LEU A 278 36.44 -7.43 11.78
CA LEU A 278 36.49 -7.39 10.32
C LEU A 278 37.61 -8.27 9.76
N TYR A 279 38.79 -8.29 10.40
CA TYR A 279 39.92 -9.11 9.96
C TYR A 279 39.60 -10.61 10.00
N TYR A 280 38.99 -11.07 11.09
CA TYR A 280 38.62 -12.48 11.30
C TYR A 280 37.42 -12.92 10.45
N HIS A 281 36.43 -12.03 10.25
CA HIS A 281 35.19 -12.36 9.54
C HIS A 281 35.10 -11.77 8.13
N ARG A 282 36.22 -11.30 7.55
CA ARG A 282 36.25 -10.65 6.23
C ARG A 282 35.54 -11.44 5.13
N TRP A 283 35.73 -12.76 5.09
CA TRP A 283 35.11 -13.62 4.08
C TRP A 283 33.61 -13.80 4.26
N GLN A 284 33.14 -13.79 5.51
CA GLN A 284 31.71 -13.87 5.82
C GLN A 284 31.02 -12.53 5.52
N ALA A 285 31.69 -11.42 5.84
CA ALA A 285 31.21 -10.08 5.53
C ALA A 285 31.11 -9.84 4.02
N THR A 286 32.12 -10.24 3.24
CA THR A 286 32.07 -10.13 1.77
C THR A 286 30.99 -11.00 1.16
N ALA A 287 30.83 -12.25 1.62
CA ALA A 287 29.76 -13.13 1.16
C ALA A 287 28.36 -12.59 1.47
N ALA A 288 28.15 -12.04 2.68
CA ALA A 288 26.90 -11.41 3.06
C ALA A 288 26.59 -10.16 2.21
N GLY A 289 27.60 -9.31 1.98
CA GLY A 289 27.47 -8.13 1.12
C GLY A 289 27.13 -8.50 -0.33
N ALA A 290 27.81 -9.50 -0.89
CA ALA A 290 27.53 -10.00 -2.24
C ALA A 290 26.10 -10.58 -2.35
N THR A 291 25.64 -11.30 -1.34
CA THR A 291 24.29 -11.86 -1.30
C THR A 291 23.23 -10.75 -1.23
N LEU A 292 23.44 -9.73 -0.40
CA LEU A 292 22.55 -8.58 -0.31
C LEU A 292 22.49 -7.80 -1.63
N LEU A 293 23.63 -7.60 -2.30
CA LEU A 293 23.68 -6.96 -3.61
C LEU A 293 22.95 -7.78 -4.67
N ALA A 294 23.10 -9.11 -4.68
CA ALA A 294 22.38 -9.99 -5.60
C ALA A 294 20.86 -9.91 -5.37
N LEU A 295 20.40 -9.95 -4.11
CA LEU A 295 18.99 -9.78 -3.77
C LEU A 295 18.45 -8.41 -4.19
N ALA A 296 19.22 -7.34 -3.96
CA ALA A 296 18.86 -6.00 -4.39
C ALA A 296 18.77 -5.89 -5.93
N ALA A 297 19.70 -6.50 -6.66
CA ALA A 297 19.68 -6.55 -8.11
C ALA A 297 18.45 -7.33 -8.64
N ILE A 298 18.12 -8.48 -8.05
CA ILE A 298 16.92 -9.26 -8.40
C ILE A 298 15.64 -8.45 -8.12
N ALA A 299 15.56 -7.80 -6.97
CA ALA A 299 14.45 -6.93 -6.60
C ALA A 299 14.31 -5.77 -7.59
N PHE A 300 15.43 -5.15 -7.99
CA PHE A 300 15.44 -4.06 -8.96
C PHE A 300 14.99 -4.50 -10.36
N VAL A 301 15.52 -5.63 -10.85
CA VAL A 301 15.13 -6.19 -12.16
C VAL A 301 13.65 -6.58 -12.19
N SER A 302 13.16 -7.24 -11.14
CA SER A 302 11.75 -7.64 -11.04
C SER A 302 10.81 -6.44 -10.94
N TRP A 303 11.18 -5.40 -10.18
CA TRP A 303 10.44 -4.15 -10.13
C TRP A 303 10.40 -3.48 -11.51
N ARG A 304 11.54 -3.36 -12.18
CA ARG A 304 11.63 -2.73 -13.51
C ARG A 304 10.83 -3.49 -14.57
N ALA A 305 10.82 -4.82 -14.53
CA ALA A 305 10.00 -5.65 -15.41
C ALA A 305 8.49 -5.45 -15.16
N ARG A 306 8.05 -5.36 -13.90
CA ARG A 306 6.65 -5.06 -13.56
C ARG A 306 6.23 -3.69 -14.06
N VAL A 307 7.05 -2.67 -13.85
CA VAL A 307 6.75 -1.30 -14.32
C VAL A 307 6.65 -1.25 -15.84
N ALA A 308 7.53 -1.95 -16.57
CA ALA A 308 7.47 -2.03 -18.02
C ALA A 308 6.19 -2.74 -18.52
N ALA A 309 5.78 -3.84 -17.86
CA ALA A 309 4.56 -4.56 -18.22
C ALA A 309 3.30 -3.69 -18.01
N ILE A 310 3.20 -2.99 -16.88
CA ILE A 310 2.08 -2.09 -16.57
C ILE A 310 2.02 -0.93 -17.58
N ARG A 311 3.16 -0.35 -17.95
CA ARG A 311 3.22 0.70 -18.98
C ARG A 311 2.72 0.19 -20.33
N SER A 312 3.19 -0.99 -20.76
CA SER A 312 2.76 -1.56 -22.04
C SER A 312 1.24 -1.79 -22.10
N GLU A 313 0.62 -2.27 -21.03
CA GLU A 313 -0.84 -2.43 -20.96
C GLU A 313 -1.58 -1.09 -21.00
N ARG A 314 -1.08 -0.08 -20.28
CA ARG A 314 -1.67 1.27 -20.29
C ARG A 314 -1.53 1.96 -21.65
N ASP A 315 -0.39 1.82 -22.31
CA ASP A 315 -0.13 2.38 -23.64
C ASP A 315 -1.03 1.73 -24.70
N LYS A 316 -1.24 0.41 -24.63
CA LYS A 316 -2.21 -0.29 -25.51
C LYS A 316 -3.64 0.21 -25.30
N ALA A 317 -4.08 0.36 -24.05
CA ALA A 317 -5.42 0.85 -23.73
C ALA A 317 -5.63 2.30 -24.19
N MET A 318 -4.65 3.17 -23.96
CA MET A 318 -4.68 4.57 -24.41
C MET A 318 -4.66 4.66 -25.94
N PHE A 319 -3.85 3.84 -26.62
CA PHE A 319 -3.81 3.78 -28.08
C PHE A 319 -5.16 3.35 -28.65
N LEU A 320 -5.79 2.32 -28.10
CA LEU A 320 -7.13 1.88 -28.53
C LEU A 320 -8.19 2.98 -28.32
N ALA A 321 -8.17 3.65 -27.16
CA ALA A 321 -9.08 4.75 -26.87
C ALA A 321 -8.89 5.94 -27.83
N PHE A 322 -7.65 6.33 -28.09
CA PHE A 322 -7.30 7.38 -29.05
C PHE A 322 -7.74 7.03 -30.47
N ILE A 323 -7.37 5.85 -30.96
CA ILE A 323 -7.74 5.38 -32.31
C ILE A 323 -9.26 5.33 -32.46
N SER A 324 -9.99 4.92 -31.42
CA SER A 324 -11.45 4.95 -31.51
C SER A 324 -12.02 6.35 -31.61
N HIS A 325 -11.47 7.33 -30.89
CA HIS A 325 -11.89 8.72 -31.01
C HIS A 325 -11.61 9.28 -32.41
N GLU A 326 -10.40 9.03 -32.93
CA GLU A 326 -9.97 9.45 -34.26
C GLU A 326 -10.71 8.73 -35.41
N ILE A 327 -11.23 7.53 -35.19
CA ILE A 327 -12.10 6.83 -36.16
C ILE A 327 -13.55 7.27 -36.03
N ARG A 328 -14.05 7.53 -34.80
CA ARG A 328 -15.46 7.91 -34.57
C ARG A 328 -15.79 9.23 -35.24
N THR A 329 -14.93 10.23 -35.11
CA THR A 329 -15.13 11.57 -35.70
C THR A 329 -15.35 11.55 -37.22
N PRO A 330 -14.45 10.99 -38.06
CA PRO A 330 -14.67 10.91 -39.50
C PRO A 330 -15.85 10.00 -39.86
N MET A 331 -16.11 8.94 -39.08
CA MET A 331 -17.27 8.07 -39.31
C MET A 331 -18.61 8.78 -39.09
N HIS A 332 -18.72 9.60 -38.05
CA HIS A 332 -19.90 10.43 -37.82
C HIS A 332 -20.09 11.47 -38.93
N THR A 333 -19.01 12.07 -39.44
CA THR A 333 -19.08 12.99 -40.59
C THR A 333 -19.57 12.28 -41.85
N ILE A 334 -19.10 11.06 -42.11
CA ILE A 334 -19.58 10.22 -43.23
C ILE A 334 -21.06 9.89 -43.05
N LEU A 335 -21.48 9.48 -41.85
CA LEU A 335 -22.87 9.15 -41.55
C LEU A 335 -23.78 10.36 -41.74
N SER A 336 -23.45 11.51 -41.15
CA SER A 336 -24.20 12.77 -41.32
C SER A 336 -24.30 13.18 -42.80
N SER A 337 -23.21 13.01 -43.57
CA SER A 337 -23.22 13.31 -45.00
C SER A 337 -24.14 12.36 -45.79
N LEU A 338 -24.15 11.07 -45.44
CA LEU A 338 -25.03 10.08 -46.05
C LEU A 338 -26.50 10.31 -45.67
N GLU A 339 -26.79 10.68 -44.42
CA GLU A 339 -28.14 11.04 -43.95
C GLU A 339 -28.67 12.29 -44.67
N LEU A 340 -27.83 13.31 -44.85
CA LEU A 340 -28.16 14.50 -45.64
C LEU A 340 -28.40 14.15 -47.12
N LEU A 341 -27.60 13.25 -47.68
CA LEU A 341 -27.78 12.75 -49.04
C LEU A 341 -29.14 12.03 -49.18
N GLN A 342 -29.53 11.24 -48.19
CA GLN A 342 -30.82 10.55 -48.12
C GLN A 342 -32.02 11.52 -48.09
N ARG A 343 -31.87 12.68 -47.45
CA ARG A 343 -32.89 13.74 -47.41
C ARG A 343 -33.06 14.47 -48.76
N SER A 344 -32.14 14.27 -49.71
CA SER A 344 -32.27 14.78 -51.07
C SER A 344 -33.09 13.82 -51.96
N LYS A 345 -33.66 14.31 -53.07
CA LYS A 345 -34.40 13.46 -54.03
C LYS A 345 -33.43 12.53 -54.78
N LEU A 346 -33.15 11.36 -54.21
CA LEU A 346 -32.32 10.32 -54.82
C LEU A 346 -33.14 9.38 -55.72
N ALA A 347 -32.54 8.92 -56.83
CA ALA A 347 -33.12 7.84 -57.62
C ALA A 347 -33.15 6.52 -56.79
N PRO A 348 -34.10 5.59 -57.03
CA PRO A 348 -34.27 4.39 -56.19
C PRO A 348 -33.00 3.53 -56.03
N LYS A 349 -32.18 3.41 -57.08
CA LYS A 349 -30.89 2.70 -57.03
C LYS A 349 -29.81 3.43 -56.21
N GLN A 350 -29.87 4.76 -56.12
CA GLN A 350 -28.95 5.58 -55.32
C GLN A 350 -29.39 5.61 -53.85
N ALA A 351 -30.70 5.68 -53.58
CA ALA A 351 -31.26 5.54 -52.24
C ALA A 351 -30.84 4.21 -51.60
N GLY A 352 -31.04 3.08 -52.30
CA GLY A 352 -30.61 1.77 -51.78
C GLY A 352 -29.09 1.62 -51.57
N ARG A 353 -28.26 2.42 -52.26
CA ARG A 353 -26.80 2.47 -52.01
C ARG A 353 -26.46 3.34 -50.79
N ALA A 354 -27.18 4.44 -50.58
CA ALA A 354 -27.07 5.27 -49.39
C ALA A 354 -27.49 4.48 -48.14
N ASP A 355 -28.62 3.76 -48.20
CA ASP A 355 -29.11 2.89 -47.13
C ASP A 355 -28.05 1.83 -46.75
N ALA A 356 -27.45 1.20 -47.75
CA ALA A 356 -26.40 0.21 -47.54
C ALA A 356 -25.12 0.82 -46.92
N ALA A 357 -24.76 2.04 -47.30
CA ALA A 357 -23.60 2.74 -46.75
C ALA A 357 -23.83 3.21 -45.31
N ILE A 358 -25.06 3.66 -44.98
CA ILE A 358 -25.48 4.00 -43.61
C ILE A 358 -25.41 2.75 -42.72
N ALA A 359 -26.05 1.66 -43.13
CA ALA A 359 -26.03 0.40 -42.39
C ALA A 359 -24.60 -0.17 -42.18
N ALA A 360 -23.72 0.02 -43.17
CA ALA A 360 -22.31 -0.35 -43.06
C ALA A 360 -21.54 0.54 -42.06
N SER A 361 -21.84 1.85 -42.04
CA SER A 361 -21.20 2.82 -41.14
C SER A 361 -21.62 2.62 -39.69
N GLU A 362 -22.91 2.40 -39.43
CA GLU A 362 -23.46 2.05 -38.11
C GLU A 362 -22.88 0.72 -37.59
N SER A 363 -22.75 -0.28 -38.48
CA SER A 363 -22.11 -1.56 -38.14
C SER A 363 -20.65 -1.37 -37.73
N LEU A 364 -19.91 -0.47 -38.40
CA LEU A 364 -18.51 -0.19 -38.08
C LEU A 364 -18.36 0.54 -36.74
N LEU A 365 -19.25 1.49 -36.45
CA LEU A 365 -19.27 2.18 -35.15
C LEU A 365 -19.57 1.20 -34.01
N THR A 366 -20.56 0.31 -34.20
CA THR A 366 -20.86 -0.75 -33.23
C THR A 366 -19.67 -1.67 -33.01
N LEU A 367 -18.97 -2.06 -34.07
CA LEU A 367 -17.74 -2.87 -33.98
C LEU A 367 -16.63 -2.17 -33.19
N LEU A 368 -16.47 -0.86 -33.40
CA LEU A 368 -15.46 -0.07 -32.72
C LEU A 368 -15.76 0.06 -31.22
N ASP A 369 -17.02 0.34 -30.89
CA ASP A 369 -17.49 0.42 -29.51
C ASP A 369 -17.36 -0.94 -28.79
N ASP A 370 -17.72 -2.05 -29.46
CA ASP A 370 -17.54 -3.41 -28.94
C ASP A 370 -16.06 -3.74 -28.65
N ILE A 371 -15.13 -3.33 -29.51
CA ILE A 371 -13.68 -3.54 -29.33
C ILE A 371 -13.16 -2.76 -28.12
N LEU A 372 -13.57 -1.49 -28.00
CA LEU A 372 -13.21 -0.67 -26.86
C LEU A 372 -13.74 -1.25 -25.55
N GLU A 373 -15.00 -1.68 -25.55
CA GLU A 373 -15.64 -2.22 -24.38
C GLU A 373 -14.99 -3.54 -23.94
N TYR A 374 -14.68 -4.43 -24.89
CA TYR A 374 -13.91 -5.64 -24.61
C TYR A 374 -12.53 -5.33 -24.00
N SER A 375 -11.80 -4.35 -24.53
CA SER A 375 -10.49 -3.91 -24.00
C SER A 375 -10.58 -3.34 -22.58
N ARG A 376 -11.64 -2.57 -22.27
CA ARG A 376 -11.90 -2.06 -20.91
C ARG A 376 -12.24 -3.17 -19.93
N LEU A 377 -12.99 -4.17 -20.38
CA LEU A 377 -13.36 -5.34 -19.56
C LEU A 377 -12.14 -6.24 -19.27
N GLU A 378 -11.31 -6.53 -20.28
CA GLU A 378 -10.08 -7.34 -20.14
C GLU A 378 -9.07 -6.69 -19.18
N SER A 379 -8.94 -5.37 -19.22
CA SER A 379 -8.08 -4.59 -18.32
C SER A 379 -8.64 -4.42 -16.90
N ARG A 380 -9.84 -4.93 -16.60
CA ARG A 380 -10.57 -4.76 -15.32
C ARG A 380 -10.81 -3.31 -14.89
N ASN A 381 -10.82 -2.37 -15.85
CA ASN A 381 -11.07 -0.96 -15.61
C ASN A 381 -12.57 -0.60 -15.57
N VAL A 382 -13.45 -1.56 -15.28
CA VAL A 382 -14.90 -1.36 -15.21
C VAL A 382 -15.36 -1.43 -13.75
N THR A 383 -15.88 -0.31 -13.26
CA THR A 383 -16.51 -0.22 -11.94
C THR A 383 -17.99 -0.61 -12.05
N LEU A 384 -18.44 -1.55 -11.22
CA LEU A 384 -19.85 -1.94 -11.10
C LEU A 384 -20.57 -0.99 -10.14
N ALA A 385 -21.79 -0.57 -10.47
CA ALA A 385 -22.63 0.28 -9.63
C ALA A 385 -23.90 -0.47 -9.19
N PRO A 386 -23.81 -1.38 -8.20
CA PRO A 386 -24.98 -2.13 -7.74
C PRO A 386 -25.93 -1.22 -6.95
N GLU A 387 -27.18 -1.14 -7.41
CA GLU A 387 -28.25 -0.36 -6.78
C GLU A 387 -29.53 -1.19 -6.57
N PRO A 388 -30.35 -0.89 -5.53
CA PRO A 388 -31.62 -1.58 -5.29
C PRO A 388 -32.56 -1.43 -6.48
N THR A 389 -32.66 -2.48 -7.31
CA THR A 389 -33.45 -2.45 -8.54
C THR A 389 -34.69 -3.31 -8.40
N HIS A 390 -35.85 -2.71 -8.74
CA HIS A 390 -37.10 -3.45 -8.85
C HIS A 390 -37.09 -4.32 -10.11
N ILE A 391 -37.05 -5.65 -9.94
CA ILE A 391 -36.74 -6.58 -11.04
C ILE A 391 -37.85 -6.64 -12.10
N ALA A 392 -39.12 -6.64 -11.68
CA ALA A 392 -40.24 -6.80 -12.62
C ALA A 392 -40.37 -5.62 -13.62
N PRO A 393 -40.34 -4.34 -13.22
CA PRO A 393 -40.32 -3.23 -14.17
C PRO A 393 -39.01 -3.12 -14.95
N TRP A 394 -37.88 -3.50 -14.36
CA TRP A 394 -36.60 -3.54 -15.08
C TRP A 394 -36.66 -4.53 -16.25
N ALA A 395 -37.16 -5.75 -16.01
CA ALA A 395 -37.28 -6.79 -17.03
C ALA A 395 -38.30 -6.43 -18.13
N ARG A 396 -39.45 -5.82 -17.76
CA ARG A 396 -40.43 -5.30 -18.72
C ARG A 396 -39.80 -4.27 -19.66
N ARG A 397 -39.12 -3.27 -19.10
CA ARG A 397 -38.42 -2.23 -19.90
C ARG A 397 -37.38 -2.84 -20.85
N SER A 398 -36.63 -3.86 -20.43
CA SER A 398 -35.67 -4.56 -21.29
C SER A 398 -36.31 -5.26 -22.50
N VAL A 399 -37.52 -5.81 -22.33
CA VAL A 399 -38.30 -6.44 -23.41
C VAL A 399 -38.87 -5.40 -24.36
N ASP A 400 -39.38 -4.29 -23.84
CA ASP A 400 -39.96 -3.20 -24.65
C ASP A 400 -38.93 -2.58 -25.60
N MET A 401 -37.66 -2.49 -25.18
CA MET A 401 -36.55 -1.97 -26.01
C MET A 401 -36.30 -2.76 -27.31
N VAL A 402 -36.69 -4.04 -27.38
CA VAL A 402 -36.49 -4.89 -28.57
C VAL A 402 -37.79 -5.24 -29.30
N ARG A 403 -38.92 -4.74 -28.81
CA ARG A 403 -40.27 -5.12 -29.27
C ARG A 403 -40.50 -4.78 -30.75
N TRP A 404 -40.06 -3.60 -31.17
CA TRP A 404 -40.18 -3.19 -32.58
C TRP A 404 -39.47 -4.15 -33.55
N ARG A 405 -38.32 -4.73 -33.17
CA ARG A 405 -37.56 -5.69 -34.01
C ARG A 405 -38.26 -7.04 -34.10
N ILE A 406 -38.99 -7.41 -33.05
CA ILE A 406 -39.81 -8.62 -33.00
C ILE A 406 -41.00 -8.46 -33.94
N ASP A 407 -41.68 -7.32 -33.87
CA ASP A 407 -42.84 -7.00 -34.70
C ASP A 407 -42.45 -6.91 -36.18
N GLU A 408 -41.32 -6.28 -36.51
CA GLU A 408 -40.77 -6.20 -37.88
C GLU A 408 -40.51 -7.59 -38.48
N LYS A 409 -40.04 -8.55 -37.66
CA LYS A 409 -39.81 -9.94 -38.08
C LYS A 409 -41.03 -10.87 -37.93
N GLY A 410 -42.14 -10.39 -37.36
CA GLY A 410 -43.31 -11.21 -37.07
C GLY A 410 -43.05 -12.36 -36.08
N LEU A 411 -42.15 -12.17 -35.12
CA LEU A 411 -41.85 -13.14 -34.06
C LEU A 411 -42.76 -12.92 -32.84
N ASN A 412 -42.92 -13.92 -31.98
CA ASN A 412 -43.59 -13.75 -30.68
C ASN A 412 -42.56 -13.51 -29.57
N LEU A 413 -42.74 -12.46 -28.75
CA LEU A 413 -41.91 -12.21 -27.56
C LEU A 413 -42.72 -12.40 -26.27
N LYS A 414 -42.23 -13.24 -25.35
CA LYS A 414 -42.86 -13.52 -24.06
C LYS A 414 -41.93 -13.16 -22.89
N LEU A 415 -42.48 -12.54 -21.86
CA LEU A 415 -41.80 -12.30 -20.58
C LEU A 415 -42.40 -13.22 -19.51
N GLU A 416 -41.56 -14.04 -18.87
CA GLU A 416 -41.93 -14.93 -17.78
C GLU A 416 -41.23 -14.48 -16.48
N LEU A 417 -41.98 -13.89 -15.56
CA LEU A 417 -41.48 -13.53 -14.23
C LEU A 417 -41.82 -14.66 -13.26
N ALA A 418 -40.82 -15.42 -12.83
CA ALA A 418 -40.93 -16.50 -11.85
C ALA A 418 -40.55 -16.05 -10.42
N CYS A 419 -40.26 -14.77 -10.23
CA CYS A 419 -39.94 -14.15 -8.95
C CYS A 419 -41.13 -13.34 -8.37
N PRO A 420 -41.11 -12.98 -7.07
CA PRO A 420 -42.10 -12.08 -6.47
C PRO A 420 -42.19 -10.73 -7.21
N ALA A 421 -43.41 -10.18 -7.29
CA ALA A 421 -43.67 -8.96 -8.06
C ALA A 421 -42.98 -7.71 -7.49
N ASP A 422 -42.68 -7.71 -6.19
CA ASP A 422 -42.06 -6.65 -5.39
C ASP A 422 -40.55 -6.88 -5.14
N LEU A 423 -39.93 -7.82 -5.85
CA LEU A 423 -38.53 -8.19 -5.61
C LEU A 423 -37.57 -7.06 -5.97
N HIS A 424 -36.83 -6.60 -4.96
CA HIS A 424 -35.72 -5.66 -5.10
C HIS A 424 -34.38 -6.36 -4.86
N LEU A 425 -33.46 -6.21 -5.80
CA LEU A 425 -32.12 -6.78 -5.70
C LEU A 425 -31.04 -5.71 -5.99
N PRO A 426 -29.91 -5.71 -5.26
CA PRO A 426 -28.77 -4.85 -5.54
C PRO A 426 -28.00 -5.37 -6.76
N ILE A 427 -28.40 -4.92 -7.95
CA ILE A 427 -27.74 -5.23 -9.23
C ILE A 427 -27.28 -3.94 -9.90
N ASP A 428 -26.36 -4.03 -10.85
CA ASP A 428 -26.07 -2.92 -11.77
C ASP A 428 -27.07 -2.98 -12.94
N PRO A 429 -28.12 -2.15 -12.99
CA PRO A 429 -29.20 -2.33 -13.94
C PRO A 429 -28.78 -2.00 -15.37
N VAL A 430 -27.75 -1.18 -15.58
CA VAL A 430 -27.23 -0.83 -16.90
C VAL A 430 -26.46 -2.01 -17.46
N ARG A 431 -25.49 -2.54 -16.70
CA ARG A 431 -24.65 -3.68 -17.13
C ARG A 431 -25.42 -4.98 -17.22
N THR A 432 -26.36 -5.21 -16.30
CA THR A 432 -27.24 -6.39 -16.37
C THR A 432 -28.15 -6.32 -17.59
N ARG A 433 -28.67 -5.13 -17.92
CA ARG A 433 -29.50 -4.93 -19.12
C ARG A 433 -28.70 -5.14 -20.40
N GLN A 434 -27.44 -4.71 -20.43
CA GLN A 434 -26.54 -4.96 -21.55
C GLN A 434 -26.38 -6.45 -21.86
N ILE A 435 -26.21 -7.29 -20.82
CA ILE A 435 -26.19 -8.76 -20.98
C ILE A 435 -27.50 -9.24 -21.60
N VAL A 436 -28.65 -8.82 -21.08
CA VAL A 436 -29.97 -9.23 -21.57
C VAL A 436 -30.20 -8.80 -23.02
N LEU A 437 -29.88 -7.56 -23.37
CA LEU A 437 -30.06 -7.04 -24.73
C LEU A 437 -29.16 -7.78 -25.73
N ASN A 438 -27.90 -8.07 -25.38
CA ASN A 438 -27.01 -8.86 -26.24
C ASN A 438 -27.57 -10.26 -26.52
N LEU A 439 -28.15 -10.92 -25.52
CA LEU A 439 -28.78 -12.22 -25.69
C LEU A 439 -30.09 -12.14 -26.50
N LEU A 440 -30.95 -11.15 -26.24
CA LEU A 440 -32.21 -10.95 -26.97
C LEU A 440 -31.98 -10.59 -28.45
N VAL A 441 -31.03 -9.69 -28.74
CA VAL A 441 -30.70 -9.32 -30.12
C VAL A 441 -30.13 -10.53 -30.88
N ASN A 442 -29.32 -11.36 -30.22
CA ASN A 442 -28.87 -12.63 -30.81
C ASN A 442 -30.04 -13.58 -31.09
N ALA A 443 -30.96 -13.77 -30.13
CA ALA A 443 -32.16 -14.59 -30.31
C ALA A 443 -33.01 -14.11 -31.51
N ILE A 444 -33.25 -12.79 -31.63
CA ILE A 444 -33.99 -12.18 -32.75
C ILE A 444 -33.25 -12.41 -34.07
N LYS A 445 -31.92 -12.28 -34.06
CA LYS A 445 -31.09 -12.45 -35.26
C LYS A 445 -31.18 -13.87 -35.81
N PHE A 446 -31.16 -14.90 -34.96
CA PHE A 446 -31.06 -16.31 -35.36
C PHE A 446 -32.40 -17.07 -35.35
N THR A 447 -33.51 -16.40 -35.05
CA THR A 447 -34.87 -16.93 -35.18
C THR A 447 -35.54 -16.32 -36.41
N SER A 448 -35.94 -17.16 -37.36
CA SER A 448 -36.63 -16.74 -38.58
C SER A 448 -38.16 -16.73 -38.42
N ALA A 449 -38.70 -17.70 -37.68
CA ALA A 449 -40.11 -17.79 -37.30
C ALA A 449 -40.21 -18.48 -35.93
N GLY A 450 -41.22 -18.13 -35.13
CA GLY A 450 -41.47 -18.75 -33.83
C GLY A 450 -41.48 -17.75 -32.68
N SER A 451 -40.92 -18.13 -31.53
CA SER A 451 -41.02 -17.36 -30.29
C SER A 451 -39.71 -17.21 -29.55
N ILE A 452 -39.55 -16.08 -28.88
CA ILE A 452 -38.46 -15.76 -27.97
C ILE A 452 -39.07 -15.51 -26.59
N THR A 453 -38.47 -16.09 -25.55
CA THR A 453 -38.92 -15.94 -24.16
C THR A 453 -37.78 -15.43 -23.30
N LEU A 454 -38.01 -14.31 -22.59
CA LEU A 454 -37.17 -13.88 -21.47
C LEU A 454 -37.81 -14.39 -20.18
N ARG A 455 -37.12 -15.28 -19.45
CA ARG A 455 -37.53 -15.73 -18.12
C ARG A 455 -36.60 -15.12 -17.07
N VAL A 456 -37.16 -14.55 -16.02
CA VAL A 456 -36.41 -14.00 -14.88
C VAL A 456 -36.91 -14.67 -13.60
N ASP A 457 -36.00 -15.25 -12.84
CA ASP A 457 -36.27 -16.04 -11.64
C ASP A 457 -35.29 -15.65 -10.52
N TYR A 458 -35.67 -15.87 -9.27
CA TYR A 458 -34.79 -15.65 -8.12
C TYR A 458 -34.84 -16.86 -7.19
N LEU A 459 -33.72 -17.59 -7.14
CA LEU A 459 -33.57 -18.76 -6.30
C LEU A 459 -32.97 -18.34 -4.97
N ASP A 460 -33.79 -18.37 -3.91
CA ASP A 460 -33.32 -18.08 -2.57
C ASP A 460 -32.44 -19.23 -2.06
N ASN A 461 -31.29 -18.90 -1.48
CA ASN A 461 -30.42 -19.88 -0.83
C ASN A 461 -30.70 -19.90 0.67
N LYS A 462 -30.13 -20.87 1.40
CA LYS A 462 -30.25 -20.94 2.88
C LYS A 462 -29.93 -19.57 3.52
N PRO A 463 -30.52 -19.23 4.69
CA PRO A 463 -30.54 -17.88 5.31
C PRO A 463 -29.18 -17.22 5.67
N LYS A 464 -28.04 -17.76 5.20
CA LYS A 464 -26.68 -17.22 5.34
C LYS A 464 -25.90 -17.10 4.03
N GLN A 465 -26.52 -17.34 2.87
CA GLN A 465 -25.90 -17.22 1.55
C GLN A 465 -26.71 -16.28 0.66
N ALA A 466 -26.02 -15.56 -0.24
CA ALA A 466 -26.68 -14.79 -1.28
C ALA A 466 -27.55 -15.74 -2.14
N GLY A 467 -28.79 -15.34 -2.41
CA GLY A 467 -29.62 -15.98 -3.43
C GLY A 467 -29.05 -15.75 -4.83
N SER A 468 -29.68 -16.34 -5.84
CA SER A 468 -29.23 -16.27 -7.22
C SER A 468 -30.33 -15.71 -8.12
N LEU A 469 -30.05 -14.59 -8.79
CA LEU A 469 -30.86 -14.08 -9.89
C LEU A 469 -30.54 -14.90 -11.14
N VAL A 470 -31.56 -15.59 -11.68
CA VAL A 470 -31.44 -16.43 -12.86
C VAL A 470 -32.19 -15.76 -14.00
N ILE A 471 -31.48 -15.46 -15.09
CA ILE A 471 -32.04 -14.85 -16.30
C ILE A 471 -31.85 -15.83 -17.45
N GLU A 472 -32.93 -16.21 -18.11
CA GLU A 472 -32.91 -17.12 -19.25
C GLU A 472 -33.47 -16.44 -20.49
N VAL A 473 -32.73 -16.53 -21.60
CA VAL A 473 -33.22 -16.15 -22.94
C VAL A 473 -33.37 -17.41 -23.76
N ARG A 474 -34.60 -17.74 -24.13
CA ARG A 474 -34.97 -18.93 -24.92
C ARG A 474 -35.43 -18.50 -26.29
N ASP A 475 -34.91 -19.13 -27.33
CA ASP A 475 -35.37 -18.95 -28.70
C ASP A 475 -35.72 -20.30 -29.35
N THR A 476 -36.58 -20.26 -30.38
CA THR A 476 -36.93 -21.42 -31.21
C THR A 476 -36.19 -21.40 -32.56
N GLY A 477 -35.02 -20.79 -32.61
CA GLY A 477 -34.23 -20.61 -33.82
C GLY A 477 -33.46 -21.87 -34.26
N ILE A 478 -32.45 -21.66 -35.11
CA ILE A 478 -31.66 -22.73 -35.74
C ILE A 478 -30.84 -23.60 -34.77
N GLY A 479 -30.67 -23.16 -33.52
CA GLY A 479 -29.84 -23.83 -32.53
C GLY A 479 -28.32 -23.81 -32.84
N ILE A 480 -27.53 -24.36 -31.93
CA ILE A 480 -26.06 -24.34 -31.95
C ILE A 480 -25.53 -25.79 -31.82
N PRO A 481 -24.70 -26.27 -32.76
CA PRO A 481 -24.07 -27.59 -32.68
C PRO A 481 -23.22 -27.78 -31.41
N PRO A 482 -23.21 -28.96 -30.77
CA PRO A 482 -22.52 -29.22 -29.50
C PRO A 482 -21.03 -28.86 -29.51
N GLU A 483 -20.36 -29.14 -30.63
CA GLU A 483 -18.94 -28.85 -30.87
C GLU A 483 -18.60 -27.34 -30.84
N ARG A 484 -19.58 -26.47 -31.12
CA ARG A 484 -19.39 -25.01 -31.14
C ARG A 484 -19.81 -24.33 -29.84
N GLN A 485 -20.67 -24.95 -29.03
CA GLN A 485 -21.22 -24.36 -27.79
C GLN A 485 -20.17 -23.91 -26.77
N ARG A 486 -18.98 -24.52 -26.74
CA ARG A 486 -17.88 -24.09 -25.86
C ARG A 486 -17.12 -22.87 -26.41
N ARG A 487 -17.04 -22.72 -27.73
CA ARG A 487 -16.22 -21.70 -28.41
C ARG A 487 -16.98 -20.42 -28.73
N ILE A 488 -18.32 -20.42 -28.65
CA ILE A 488 -19.14 -19.22 -28.93
C ILE A 488 -18.89 -18.06 -27.96
N PHE A 489 -18.31 -18.33 -26.78
CA PHE A 489 -17.94 -17.29 -25.82
C PHE A 489 -16.51 -16.76 -26.02
N ASP A 490 -15.72 -17.37 -26.91
CA ASP A 490 -14.38 -16.88 -27.22
C ASP A 490 -14.47 -15.69 -28.19
N PRO A 491 -13.65 -14.65 -28.00
CA PRO A 491 -13.71 -13.42 -28.78
C PRO A 491 -13.48 -13.69 -30.27
N TYR A 492 -14.18 -12.94 -31.12
CA TYR A 492 -14.10 -13.00 -32.59
C TYR A 492 -14.60 -14.30 -33.24
N GLN A 493 -15.22 -15.22 -32.50
CA GLN A 493 -15.83 -16.42 -33.08
C GLN A 493 -17.18 -16.09 -33.74
N ARG A 494 -17.35 -16.55 -34.99
CA ARG A 494 -18.62 -16.49 -35.73
C ARG A 494 -18.98 -17.87 -36.29
N VAL A 495 -20.26 -18.23 -36.20
CA VAL A 495 -20.78 -19.47 -36.79
C VAL A 495 -21.21 -19.15 -38.22
N GLU A 496 -20.31 -19.36 -39.19
CA GLU A 496 -20.68 -19.29 -40.61
C GLU A 496 -21.36 -20.61 -41.03
N GLN A 497 -22.52 -20.51 -41.68
CA GLN A 497 -23.19 -21.63 -42.36
C GLN A 497 -22.99 -21.50 -43.88
N PRO A 498 -22.74 -22.60 -44.60
CA PRO A 498 -22.70 -22.60 -46.06
C PRO A 498 -24.10 -22.26 -46.61
N GLY A 499 -24.23 -21.15 -47.34
CA GLY A 499 -25.45 -20.81 -48.10
C GLY A 499 -26.43 -19.81 -47.45
N SER A 500 -26.18 -19.31 -46.23
CA SER A 500 -27.01 -18.24 -45.64
C SER A 500 -26.49 -16.84 -46.00
N ARG A 501 -27.40 -15.89 -46.28
CA ARG A 501 -27.08 -14.46 -46.45
C ARG A 501 -26.20 -13.98 -45.28
N ARG A 502 -25.08 -13.30 -45.57
CA ARG A 502 -24.14 -12.74 -44.56
C ARG A 502 -24.92 -11.99 -43.47
N VAL A 503 -25.08 -12.60 -42.29
CA VAL A 503 -25.75 -11.94 -41.16
C VAL A 503 -24.71 -11.15 -40.36
N SER A 504 -24.77 -9.81 -40.44
CA SER A 504 -23.82 -8.87 -39.83
C SER A 504 -23.72 -8.99 -38.30
N GLY A 505 -22.53 -8.87 -37.72
CA GLY A 505 -22.30 -8.80 -36.26
C GLY A 505 -20.83 -9.03 -35.87
N SER A 506 -20.36 -8.43 -34.76
CA SER A 506 -18.96 -8.39 -34.35
C SER A 506 -18.35 -9.73 -33.93
N GLY A 507 -19.15 -10.59 -33.30
CA GLY A 507 -18.65 -11.79 -32.61
C GLY A 507 -18.10 -11.48 -31.21
N LEU A 508 -18.29 -10.26 -30.70
CA LEU A 508 -17.83 -9.84 -29.37
C LEU A 508 -18.94 -9.82 -28.31
N GLY A 509 -20.21 -9.77 -28.71
CA GLY A 509 -21.33 -9.65 -27.77
C GLY A 509 -21.41 -10.76 -26.71
N LEU A 510 -21.14 -12.03 -27.08
CA LEU A 510 -21.14 -13.14 -26.12
C LEU A 510 -19.89 -13.16 -25.23
N SER A 511 -18.73 -12.73 -25.73
CA SER A 511 -17.52 -12.57 -24.91
C SER A 511 -17.68 -11.41 -23.91
N ILE A 512 -18.32 -10.30 -24.32
CA ILE A 512 -18.69 -9.19 -23.42
C ILE A 512 -19.64 -9.68 -22.32
N CYS A 513 -20.65 -10.50 -22.67
CA CYS A 513 -21.53 -11.12 -21.67
C CYS A 513 -20.75 -11.98 -20.67
N ARG A 514 -19.80 -12.80 -21.14
CA ARG A 514 -18.97 -13.64 -20.27
C ARG A 514 -18.13 -12.80 -19.30
N GLU A 515 -17.47 -11.75 -19.78
CA GLU A 515 -16.66 -10.87 -18.93
C GLU A 515 -17.51 -10.08 -17.91
N LEU A 516 -18.65 -9.52 -18.32
CA LEU A 516 -19.56 -8.82 -17.41
C LEU A 516 -20.11 -9.75 -16.32
N VAL A 517 -20.52 -10.97 -16.70
CA VAL A 517 -21.02 -11.97 -15.74
C VAL A 517 -19.90 -12.40 -14.78
N SER A 518 -18.66 -12.58 -15.28
CA SER A 518 -17.49 -12.88 -14.46
C SER A 518 -17.17 -11.77 -13.46
N LEU A 519 -17.21 -10.50 -13.89
CA LEU A 519 -17.05 -9.32 -13.02
C LEU A 519 -18.13 -9.26 -11.93
N MET A 520 -19.37 -9.64 -12.27
CA MET A 520 -20.48 -9.79 -11.33
C MET A 520 -20.43 -11.08 -10.50
N ARG A 521 -19.35 -11.87 -10.60
CA ARG A 521 -19.14 -13.15 -9.91
C ARG A 521 -20.20 -14.23 -10.22
N GLY A 522 -20.86 -14.10 -11.36
CA GLY A 522 -21.87 -15.03 -11.84
C GLY A 522 -21.34 -16.11 -12.80
N ALA A 523 -22.26 -16.85 -13.40
CA ALA A 523 -21.99 -17.83 -14.44
C ALA A 523 -22.97 -17.67 -15.61
N ILE A 524 -22.49 -17.89 -16.84
CA ILE A 524 -23.31 -17.94 -18.05
C ILE A 524 -23.15 -19.32 -18.70
N THR A 525 -24.26 -19.96 -19.04
CA THR A 525 -24.31 -21.28 -19.67
C THR A 525 -25.23 -21.27 -20.87
N VAL A 526 -25.01 -22.22 -21.78
CA VAL A 526 -25.84 -22.40 -22.99
C VAL A 526 -26.30 -23.86 -23.07
N SER A 527 -27.56 -24.06 -23.41
CA SER A 527 -28.14 -25.35 -23.75
C SER A 527 -28.84 -25.19 -25.09
N SER A 528 -28.38 -25.91 -26.11
CA SER A 528 -28.89 -25.75 -27.48
C SER A 528 -28.89 -27.08 -28.22
N SER A 529 -29.83 -27.24 -29.15
CA SER A 529 -29.90 -28.37 -30.07
C SER A 529 -30.19 -27.84 -31.47
N PRO A 530 -29.51 -28.35 -32.52
CA PRO A 530 -29.80 -27.94 -33.90
C PRO A 530 -31.30 -28.06 -34.22
N ASP A 531 -31.84 -27.03 -34.87
CA ASP A 531 -33.24 -26.90 -35.31
C ASP A 531 -34.31 -26.98 -34.21
N LYS A 532 -33.90 -26.89 -32.93
CA LYS A 532 -34.82 -26.84 -31.77
C LYS A 532 -34.74 -25.54 -30.98
N GLY A 533 -33.76 -24.69 -31.28
CA GLY A 533 -33.52 -23.43 -30.59
C GLY A 533 -32.42 -23.46 -29.53
N THR A 534 -32.24 -22.33 -28.85
CA THR A 534 -31.17 -22.11 -27.87
C THR A 534 -31.71 -21.53 -26.57
N VAL A 535 -31.12 -21.94 -25.45
CA VAL A 535 -31.37 -21.37 -24.12
C VAL A 535 -30.03 -20.88 -23.55
N PHE A 536 -29.92 -19.58 -23.36
CA PHE A 536 -28.84 -18.97 -22.58
C PHE A 536 -29.33 -18.73 -21.16
N THR A 537 -28.57 -19.19 -20.16
CA THR A 537 -28.87 -18.99 -18.74
C THR A 537 -27.75 -18.18 -18.11
N VAL A 538 -28.09 -17.07 -17.47
CA VAL A 538 -27.18 -16.23 -16.67
C VAL A 538 -27.58 -16.34 -15.21
N ILE A 539 -26.60 -16.60 -14.34
CA ILE A 539 -26.79 -16.80 -12.90
C ILE A 539 -25.93 -15.76 -12.17
N LEU A 540 -26.54 -14.81 -11.48
CA LEU A 540 -25.87 -13.77 -10.72
C LEU A 540 -26.09 -13.98 -9.21
N PRO A 541 -25.04 -14.05 -8.38
CA PRO A 541 -25.19 -14.15 -6.94
C PRO A 541 -25.56 -12.79 -6.37
N VAL A 542 -26.79 -12.64 -5.86
CA VAL A 542 -27.31 -11.37 -5.36
C VAL A 542 -28.06 -11.58 -4.05
N PRO A 543 -27.66 -10.92 -2.95
CA PRO A 543 -28.38 -11.02 -1.69
C PRO A 543 -29.76 -10.34 -1.81
N ARG A 544 -30.78 -10.94 -1.22
CA ARG A 544 -32.09 -10.30 -1.12
C ARG A 544 -31.99 -9.15 -0.14
N THR A 545 -32.31 -7.94 -0.58
CA THR A 545 -32.48 -6.82 0.34
C THR A 545 -33.83 -6.98 1.04
N ALA A 546 -33.91 -6.70 2.34
CA ALA A 546 -35.19 -6.64 3.03
C ALA A 546 -36.11 -5.62 2.33
N PRO A 547 -37.44 -5.86 2.28
CA PRO A 547 -38.37 -4.86 1.77
C PRO A 547 -38.12 -3.55 2.50
N ILE A 548 -37.92 -2.46 1.75
CA ILE A 548 -37.96 -1.12 2.34
C ILE A 548 -39.38 -0.98 2.87
N ALA A 549 -39.52 -0.97 4.19
CA ALA A 549 -40.79 -0.71 4.84
C ALA A 549 -41.28 0.64 4.31
N THR A 550 -42.34 0.62 3.52
CA THR A 550 -43.20 1.79 3.38
C THR A 550 -43.62 2.19 4.80
N PRO A 551 -43.45 3.45 5.21
CA PRO A 551 -43.89 3.88 6.52
C PRO A 551 -45.42 3.87 6.52
N ASP A 552 -46.00 2.75 6.92
CA ASP A 552 -47.41 2.62 7.25
C ASP A 552 -47.68 3.34 8.57
N THR A 553 -48.45 4.43 8.44
CA THR A 553 -49.58 4.79 9.28
C THR A 553 -49.35 4.85 10.80
N ILE A 554 -49.10 6.08 11.29
CA ILE A 554 -49.58 6.47 12.62
C ILE A 554 -51.05 6.88 12.47
N ALA A 555 -51.91 6.09 13.10
CA ALA A 555 -53.33 6.34 13.26
C ALA A 555 -53.61 7.66 14.00
N TYR A 556 -54.43 8.52 13.38
CA TYR A 556 -55.34 9.41 14.11
C TYR A 556 -56.76 9.20 13.56
N ALA A 557 -57.61 8.62 14.40
CA ALA A 557 -59.07 8.71 14.30
C ALA A 557 -59.48 10.20 14.39
N SER A 558 -60.55 10.74 13.79
CA SER A 558 -61.89 10.22 13.54
C SER A 558 -62.62 11.19 12.57
N GLY A 559 -63.57 10.71 11.76
CA GLY A 559 -64.62 11.54 11.15
C GLY A 559 -64.92 11.24 9.68
N PRO A 560 -66.19 11.32 9.22
CA PRO A 560 -66.81 10.18 8.54
C PRO A 560 -66.93 10.27 7.01
N ALA A 561 -66.73 9.09 6.40
CA ALA A 561 -67.41 8.47 5.27
C ALA A 561 -68.03 9.33 4.15
N PHE A 562 -67.60 9.05 2.91
CA PHE A 562 -68.54 9.03 1.78
C PHE A 562 -68.17 7.92 0.77
N VAL A 563 -69.13 7.02 0.57
CA VAL A 563 -69.18 5.95 -0.43
C VAL A 563 -69.70 6.56 -1.75
N PRO A 564 -69.20 6.15 -2.92
CA PRO A 564 -69.51 6.81 -4.19
C PRO A 564 -70.89 6.40 -4.73
N PRO A 565 -71.50 7.23 -5.59
CA PRO A 565 -72.33 6.67 -6.65
C PRO A 565 -72.08 7.29 -8.04
N ALA A 566 -71.96 6.35 -8.99
CA ALA A 566 -72.60 6.24 -10.30
C ALA A 566 -73.01 7.47 -11.14
N ALA A 567 -72.78 7.29 -12.43
CA ALA A 567 -73.13 8.15 -13.56
C ALA A 567 -74.64 8.47 -13.67
N GLU A 568 -74.98 9.67 -14.15
CA GLU A 568 -75.49 9.95 -15.51
C GLU A 568 -76.04 11.39 -15.65
N THR A 569 -75.87 11.89 -16.88
CA THR A 569 -76.62 12.89 -17.65
C THR A 569 -76.62 14.40 -17.35
N GLU A 570 -76.40 15.13 -18.47
CA GLU A 570 -76.89 16.48 -18.84
C GLU A 570 -76.29 17.71 -18.16
N GLN A 571 -76.01 18.84 -18.83
CA GLN A 571 -75.90 19.27 -20.23
C GLN A 571 -75.37 20.73 -20.17
N ALA A 572 -74.61 21.12 -21.19
CA ALA A 572 -74.45 22.48 -21.71
C ALA A 572 -73.94 23.62 -20.78
N GLY A 573 -72.77 24.14 -21.14
CA GLY A 573 -72.30 25.46 -20.71
C GLY A 573 -70.92 25.77 -21.27
N ARG A 574 -70.85 26.08 -22.56
CA ARG A 574 -69.67 26.69 -23.17
C ARG A 574 -69.36 27.98 -22.42
N ASP A 575 -68.17 28.08 -21.86
CA ASP A 575 -67.39 29.31 -21.91
C ASP A 575 -65.90 28.97 -21.88
N ALA A 576 -65.17 29.64 -22.76
CA ALA A 576 -63.76 29.47 -22.99
C ALA A 576 -62.97 29.97 -21.78
N THR A 577 -62.24 29.07 -21.12
CA THR A 577 -61.09 29.41 -20.27
C THR A 577 -59.82 28.80 -20.86
N PRO A 578 -58.71 29.56 -20.94
CA PRO A 578 -57.49 29.14 -21.63
C PRO A 578 -56.80 27.98 -20.88
N ARG A 579 -56.25 27.02 -21.64
CA ARG A 579 -55.47 25.89 -21.12
C ARG A 579 -54.31 26.40 -20.25
N THR A 580 -54.30 26.03 -18.98
CA THR A 580 -53.20 26.28 -18.04
C THR A 580 -52.01 25.36 -18.36
N ASP A 581 -51.02 25.88 -19.08
CA ASP A 581 -49.63 26.14 -18.66
C ASP A 581 -48.82 25.15 -17.76
N THR A 582 -49.14 23.85 -17.71
CA THR A 582 -48.56 22.90 -16.71
C THR A 582 -47.47 21.93 -17.23
N GLY A 583 -46.53 22.38 -18.06
CA GLY A 583 -45.33 21.59 -18.40
C GLY A 583 -44.22 21.72 -17.33
N PRO A 584 -43.37 20.69 -17.11
CA PRO A 584 -42.24 20.79 -16.17
C PRO A 584 -41.26 21.88 -16.61
N MET A 585 -40.88 22.76 -15.68
CA MET A 585 -39.99 23.89 -15.93
C MET A 585 -38.52 23.48 -15.76
N ILE A 586 -37.67 23.77 -16.73
CA ILE A 586 -36.25 23.41 -16.73
C ILE A 586 -35.41 24.63 -16.39
N LEU A 587 -34.49 24.51 -15.45
CA LEU A 587 -33.49 25.54 -15.20
C LEU A 587 -32.25 25.25 -16.06
N VAL A 588 -31.85 26.21 -16.89
CA VAL A 588 -30.63 26.14 -17.70
C VAL A 588 -29.61 27.10 -17.13
N VAL A 589 -28.46 26.57 -16.69
CA VAL A 589 -27.38 27.33 -16.07
C VAL A 589 -26.16 27.24 -16.97
N ASP A 590 -25.88 28.32 -17.68
CA ASP A 590 -24.73 28.46 -18.59
C ASP A 590 -24.39 29.94 -18.65
N ASP A 591 -23.11 30.30 -18.66
CA ASP A 591 -22.67 31.71 -18.60
C ASP A 591 -22.64 32.38 -19.98
N HIS A 592 -22.95 31.64 -21.03
CA HIS A 592 -22.84 32.10 -22.41
C HIS A 592 -24.22 32.26 -23.06
N GLU A 593 -24.56 33.50 -23.42
CA GLU A 593 -25.86 33.89 -24.01
C GLU A 593 -26.24 33.08 -25.26
N ALA A 594 -25.29 32.88 -26.20
CA ALA A 594 -25.55 32.04 -27.38
C ALA A 594 -25.84 30.56 -27.03
N VAL A 595 -25.23 30.01 -25.98
CA VAL A 595 -25.48 28.64 -25.53
C VAL A 595 -26.87 28.55 -24.88
N GLN A 596 -27.18 29.48 -23.98
CA GLN A 596 -28.52 29.60 -23.38
C GLN A 596 -29.61 29.69 -24.45
N HIS A 597 -29.44 30.55 -25.45
CA HIS A 597 -30.40 30.72 -26.53
C HIS A 597 -30.53 29.47 -27.42
N ALA A 598 -29.43 28.77 -27.71
CA ALA A 598 -29.49 27.52 -28.47
C ALA A 598 -30.24 26.42 -27.70
N VAL A 599 -29.95 26.26 -26.41
CA VAL A 599 -30.66 25.29 -25.53
C VAL A 599 -32.12 25.68 -25.38
N GLN A 600 -32.44 26.97 -25.30
CA GLN A 600 -33.82 27.48 -25.30
C GLN A 600 -34.58 26.99 -26.53
N HIS A 601 -34.05 27.24 -27.73
CA HIS A 601 -34.67 26.81 -28.99
C HIS A 601 -34.87 25.30 -29.05
N GLN A 602 -33.92 24.51 -28.52
CA GLN A 602 -34.05 23.06 -28.44
C GLN A 602 -35.16 22.63 -27.47
N LEU A 603 -35.27 23.24 -26.29
CA LEU A 603 -36.31 22.94 -25.31
C LEU A 603 -37.70 23.38 -25.78
N GLU A 604 -37.81 24.54 -26.44
CA GLU A 604 -39.04 25.02 -27.06
C GLU A 604 -39.51 24.09 -28.19
N ALA A 605 -38.59 23.60 -29.02
CA ALA A 605 -38.89 22.60 -30.06
C ALA A 605 -39.41 21.27 -29.49
N LEU A 606 -39.06 20.95 -28.24
CA LEU A 606 -39.54 19.78 -27.51
C LEU A 606 -40.75 20.10 -26.58
N ALA A 607 -41.33 21.30 -26.71
CA ALA A 607 -42.48 21.78 -25.92
C ALA A 607 -42.24 21.87 -24.39
N TYR A 608 -40.99 22.03 -23.95
CA TYR A 608 -40.64 22.30 -22.55
C TYR A 608 -40.47 23.79 -22.27
N ARG A 609 -40.74 24.21 -21.03
CA ARG A 609 -40.51 25.59 -20.57
C ARG A 609 -39.14 25.67 -19.89
N SER A 610 -38.41 26.75 -20.11
CA SER A 610 -37.08 26.95 -19.50
C SER A 610 -36.90 28.33 -18.88
N THR A 611 -36.13 28.39 -17.80
CA THR A 611 -35.60 29.63 -17.21
C THR A 611 -34.08 29.58 -17.20
N PHE A 612 -33.42 30.73 -17.22
CA PHE A 612 -31.96 30.82 -17.39
C PHE A 612 -31.30 31.48 -16.18
N ALA A 613 -30.11 30.99 -15.82
CA ALA A 613 -29.21 31.63 -14.88
C ALA A 613 -27.83 31.75 -15.53
N GLY A 614 -27.24 32.95 -15.49
CA GLY A 614 -25.94 33.23 -16.10
C GLY A 614 -24.73 32.92 -15.21
N ASN A 615 -24.97 32.54 -13.94
CA ASN A 615 -23.93 32.22 -12.98
C ASN A 615 -24.50 31.33 -11.84
N GLY A 616 -23.61 30.79 -11.00
CA GLY A 616 -23.94 29.85 -9.94
C GLY A 616 -24.79 30.45 -8.82
N GLU A 617 -24.53 31.69 -8.39
CA GLU A 617 -25.32 32.36 -7.36
C GLU A 617 -26.76 32.66 -7.84
N GLN A 618 -26.94 33.12 -9.08
CA GLN A 618 -28.27 33.26 -9.70
C GLN A 618 -28.99 31.91 -9.80
N ALA A 619 -28.26 30.85 -10.14
CA ALA A 619 -28.83 29.50 -10.22
C ALA A 619 -29.32 29.01 -8.85
N LEU A 620 -28.54 29.25 -7.79
CA LEU A 620 -28.92 28.90 -6.42
C LEU A 620 -30.13 29.72 -5.96
N GLU A 621 -30.14 31.03 -6.20
CA GLU A 621 -31.27 31.90 -5.89
C GLU A 621 -32.54 31.45 -6.62
N ALA A 622 -32.46 31.18 -7.92
CA ALA A 622 -33.59 30.71 -8.71
C ALA A 622 -34.12 29.35 -8.19
N PHE A 623 -33.21 28.42 -7.88
CA PHE A 623 -33.52 27.09 -7.33
C PHE A 623 -34.10 27.17 -5.91
N GLU A 624 -33.78 28.21 -5.15
CA GLU A 624 -34.40 28.45 -3.85
C GLU A 624 -35.84 28.96 -3.95
N HIS A 625 -36.20 29.69 -4.99
CA HIS A 625 -37.53 30.33 -5.10
C HIS A 625 -38.51 29.54 -5.99
N THR A 626 -38.01 28.75 -6.93
CA THR A 626 -38.82 28.04 -7.93
C THR A 626 -38.51 26.55 -7.92
N ARG A 627 -39.54 25.71 -8.12
CA ARG A 627 -39.35 24.27 -8.34
C ARG A 627 -39.17 23.98 -9.83
N TYR A 628 -38.09 23.28 -10.14
CA TYR A 628 -37.77 22.84 -11.48
C TYR A 628 -38.01 21.33 -11.62
N GLY A 629 -38.42 20.90 -12.81
CA GLY A 629 -38.48 19.47 -13.17
C GLY A 629 -37.10 18.88 -13.46
N MET A 630 -36.17 19.72 -13.93
CA MET A 630 -34.78 19.34 -14.17
C MET A 630 -33.90 20.60 -14.20
N VAL A 631 -32.62 20.44 -13.85
CA VAL A 631 -31.58 21.45 -14.01
C VAL A 631 -30.57 20.96 -15.03
N LEU A 632 -30.31 21.77 -16.06
CA LEU A 632 -29.18 21.63 -16.97
C LEU A 632 -28.08 22.58 -16.51
N LEU A 633 -26.92 22.05 -16.13
CA LEU A 633 -25.89 22.80 -15.41
C LEU A 633 -24.53 22.72 -16.10
N ASP A 634 -23.99 23.84 -16.55
CA ASP A 634 -22.59 23.93 -16.97
C ASP A 634 -21.65 23.74 -15.78
N CYS A 635 -20.56 23.02 -16.01
CA CYS A 635 -19.54 22.74 -15.00
C CYS A 635 -18.59 23.94 -14.78
N ASP A 636 -18.40 24.79 -15.79
CA ASP A 636 -17.40 25.86 -15.82
C ASP A 636 -18.05 27.26 -15.78
N LEU A 637 -18.69 27.61 -14.66
CA LEU A 637 -19.32 28.92 -14.43
C LEU A 637 -18.32 29.96 -13.86
N PRO A 638 -18.59 31.27 -14.03
CA PRO A 638 -17.64 32.34 -13.69
C PRO A 638 -17.41 32.57 -12.18
N ASP A 639 -18.39 32.28 -11.34
CA ASP A 639 -18.39 32.58 -9.90
C ASP A 639 -18.16 31.35 -9.02
N LEU A 640 -18.90 30.27 -9.27
CA LEU A 640 -18.87 29.01 -8.54
C LEU A 640 -18.74 27.87 -9.52
N ASP A 641 -17.85 26.91 -9.28
CA ASP A 641 -17.82 25.71 -10.13
C ASP A 641 -19.16 24.95 -10.07
N GLY A 642 -19.57 24.34 -11.18
CA GLY A 642 -20.86 23.65 -11.27
C GLY A 642 -21.00 22.51 -10.26
N TYR A 643 -19.88 21.93 -9.83
CA TYR A 643 -19.84 20.92 -8.75
C TYR A 643 -20.30 21.51 -7.41
N THR A 644 -19.81 22.69 -7.03
CA THR A 644 -20.20 23.39 -5.81
C THR A 644 -21.66 23.83 -5.89
N VAL A 645 -22.11 24.29 -7.06
CA VAL A 645 -23.53 24.63 -7.28
C VAL A 645 -24.41 23.40 -7.05
N ALA A 646 -24.08 22.25 -7.65
CA ALA A 646 -24.81 21.00 -7.44
C ALA A 646 -24.83 20.57 -5.97
N GLN A 647 -23.68 20.61 -5.27
CA GLN A 647 -23.60 20.27 -3.84
C GLN A 647 -24.47 21.20 -2.98
N ARG A 648 -24.49 22.50 -3.28
CA ARG A 648 -25.33 23.48 -2.57
C ARG A 648 -26.82 23.28 -2.86
N MET A 649 -27.19 22.96 -4.11
CA MET A 649 -28.57 22.59 -4.46
C MET A 649 -29.01 21.34 -3.68
N ARG A 650 -28.16 20.30 -3.59
CA ARG A 650 -28.44 19.10 -2.77
C ARG A 650 -28.59 19.40 -1.29
N ALA A 651 -27.73 20.26 -0.74
CA ALA A 651 -27.84 20.68 0.65
C ALA A 651 -29.15 21.47 0.91
N SER A 652 -29.60 22.27 -0.06
CA SER A 652 -30.88 22.99 0.00
C SER A 652 -32.08 22.04 -0.04
N GLU A 653 -32.06 21.04 -0.93
CA GLU A 653 -33.10 19.99 -0.99
C GLU A 653 -33.22 19.23 0.33
N GLN A 654 -32.09 18.83 0.92
CA GLN A 654 -32.07 18.14 2.22
C GLN A 654 -32.60 19.03 3.34
N ARG A 655 -32.16 20.29 3.41
CA ARG A 655 -32.61 21.26 4.42
C ARG A 655 -34.12 21.52 4.34
N ARG A 656 -34.65 21.57 3.12
CA ARG A 656 -36.06 21.89 2.83
C ARG A 656 -36.95 20.64 2.71
N ARG A 657 -36.38 19.44 2.82
CA ARG A 657 -37.05 18.13 2.62
C ARG A 657 -37.80 18.07 1.28
N GLN A 658 -37.21 18.60 0.23
CA GLN A 658 -37.78 18.56 -1.11
C GLN A 658 -37.39 17.26 -1.84
N PRO A 659 -38.23 16.77 -2.78
CA PRO A 659 -37.84 15.68 -3.65
C PRO A 659 -36.60 16.07 -4.45
N ARG A 660 -35.76 15.09 -4.74
CA ARG A 660 -34.52 15.26 -5.49
C ARG A 660 -34.85 15.73 -6.92
N THR A 661 -34.41 16.93 -7.28
CA THR A 661 -34.53 17.46 -8.65
C THR A 661 -33.40 16.88 -9.49
N PRO A 662 -33.66 16.32 -10.68
CA PRO A 662 -32.63 15.87 -11.59
C PRO A 662 -31.66 17.02 -11.97
N ILE A 663 -30.36 16.84 -11.74
CA ILE A 663 -29.31 17.80 -12.15
C ILE A 663 -28.41 17.12 -13.18
N ILE A 664 -28.46 17.59 -14.43
CA ILE A 664 -27.70 17.04 -15.55
C ILE A 664 -26.59 18.02 -15.92
N ALA A 665 -25.34 17.57 -15.82
CA ALA A 665 -24.19 18.35 -16.21
C ALA A 665 -24.15 18.52 -17.74
N ILE A 666 -23.84 19.71 -18.23
CA ILE A 666 -23.48 19.96 -19.62
C ILE A 666 -21.97 20.20 -19.66
N SER A 667 -21.22 19.35 -20.35
CA SER A 667 -19.75 19.42 -20.35
C SER A 667 -19.13 19.32 -21.73
N ALA A 668 -18.07 20.09 -21.96
CA ALA A 668 -17.19 19.97 -23.12
C ALA A 668 -16.11 18.89 -22.95
N SER A 669 -15.92 18.33 -21.76
CA SER A 669 -15.00 17.21 -21.50
C SER A 669 -15.76 15.89 -21.39
N THR A 670 -15.26 14.85 -22.07
CA THR A 670 -15.81 13.48 -22.02
C THR A 670 -14.92 12.52 -21.23
N ASP A 671 -13.93 13.04 -20.49
CA ASP A 671 -13.01 12.21 -19.72
C ASP A 671 -13.71 11.55 -18.50
N ASP A 672 -13.27 10.33 -18.17
CA ASP A 672 -13.88 9.53 -17.11
C ASP A 672 -13.70 10.15 -15.70
N ALA A 673 -12.69 11.01 -15.52
CA ALA A 673 -12.42 11.68 -14.24
C ALA A 673 -13.40 12.84 -13.99
N HIS A 674 -13.74 13.59 -15.03
CA HIS A 674 -14.75 14.64 -15.06
C HIS A 674 -16.13 14.04 -14.79
N ARG A 675 -16.45 12.91 -15.45
CA ARG A 675 -17.71 12.22 -15.23
C ARG A 675 -17.86 11.71 -13.78
N ALA A 676 -16.80 11.14 -13.20
CA ALA A 676 -16.79 10.73 -11.80
C ALA A 676 -17.03 11.91 -10.84
N ARG A 677 -16.34 13.03 -11.07
CA ARG A 677 -16.52 14.27 -10.29
C ARG A 677 -17.94 14.82 -10.34
N CYS A 678 -18.60 14.77 -11.51
CA CYS A 678 -19.98 15.20 -11.65
C CYS A 678 -20.90 14.40 -10.73
N PHE A 679 -20.80 13.06 -10.74
CA PHE A 679 -21.61 12.19 -9.88
C PHE A 679 -21.29 12.36 -8.39
N ASP A 680 -20.00 12.48 -8.02
CA ASP A 680 -19.58 12.69 -6.63
C ASP A 680 -20.10 14.03 -6.07
N SER A 681 -20.29 15.04 -6.92
CA SER A 681 -20.90 16.33 -6.54
C SER A 681 -22.43 16.27 -6.36
N GLY A 682 -23.06 15.15 -6.71
CA GLY A 682 -24.51 14.94 -6.57
C GLY A 682 -25.32 15.19 -7.85
N MET A 683 -24.68 15.32 -9.01
CA MET A 683 -25.36 15.37 -10.32
C MET A 683 -25.85 13.96 -10.72
N ASP A 684 -26.91 13.89 -11.52
CA ASP A 684 -27.59 12.63 -11.90
C ASP A 684 -27.27 12.16 -13.33
N GLY A 685 -26.64 13.02 -14.14
CA GLY A 685 -26.22 12.69 -15.50
C GLY A 685 -25.23 13.69 -16.07
N VAL A 686 -24.62 13.34 -17.20
CA VAL A 686 -23.69 14.19 -17.96
C VAL A 686 -24.03 14.13 -19.44
N LEU A 687 -24.18 15.29 -20.07
CA LEU A 687 -24.40 15.51 -21.49
C LEU A 687 -23.18 16.22 -22.10
N GLY A 688 -22.70 15.70 -23.23
CA GLY A 688 -21.60 16.32 -23.97
C GLY A 688 -22.07 17.53 -24.79
N LYS A 689 -21.28 18.61 -24.82
CA LYS A 689 -21.41 19.70 -25.80
C LYS A 689 -20.81 19.22 -27.15
N PRO A 690 -21.49 19.40 -28.31
CA PRO A 690 -22.79 20.05 -28.50
C PRO A 690 -23.97 19.14 -28.10
N LEU A 691 -24.99 19.72 -27.47
CA LEU A 691 -26.21 18.98 -27.10
C LEU A 691 -26.96 18.56 -28.37
N ARG A 692 -27.02 17.25 -28.62
CA ARG A 692 -27.87 16.69 -29.66
C ARG A 692 -29.32 16.63 -29.19
N LEU A 693 -30.24 17.05 -30.06
CA LEU A 693 -31.67 17.14 -29.74
C LEU A 693 -32.29 15.78 -29.33
N ASP A 694 -31.87 14.69 -29.97
CA ASP A 694 -32.34 13.33 -29.66
C ASP A 694 -31.88 12.83 -28.29
N VAL A 695 -30.65 13.15 -27.91
CA VAL A 695 -30.09 12.79 -26.59
C VAL A 695 -30.73 13.65 -25.49
N LEU A 696 -30.95 14.93 -25.76
CA LEU A 696 -31.69 15.83 -24.85
C LEU A 696 -33.13 15.36 -24.64
N HIS A 697 -33.83 14.97 -25.72
CA HIS A 697 -35.18 14.40 -25.64
C HIS A 697 -35.23 13.12 -24.80
N GLN A 698 -34.30 12.19 -25.01
CA GLN A 698 -34.23 10.97 -24.19
C GLN A 698 -33.97 11.27 -22.72
N MET A 699 -33.15 12.28 -22.41
CA MET A 699 -32.89 12.70 -21.03
C MET A 699 -34.12 13.35 -20.40
N LEU A 700 -34.87 14.14 -21.17
CA LEU A 700 -36.13 14.74 -20.74
C LEU A 700 -37.21 13.69 -20.49
N ASP A 701 -37.39 12.73 -21.40
CA ASP A 701 -38.34 11.62 -21.21
C ASP A 701 -38.00 10.77 -19.98
N LEU A 702 -36.71 10.60 -19.70
CA LEU A 702 -36.22 9.80 -18.58
C LEU A 702 -36.47 10.49 -17.23
N TRP A 703 -36.29 11.81 -17.16
CA TRP A 703 -36.24 12.56 -15.90
C TRP A 703 -37.44 13.49 -15.66
N CYS A 704 -38.21 13.81 -16.70
CA CYS A 704 -39.39 14.66 -16.68
C CYS A 704 -40.56 14.01 -17.44
N PRO A 705 -41.05 12.82 -17.02
CA PRO A 705 -42.20 12.20 -17.67
C PRO A 705 -43.42 13.12 -17.56
N THR A 706 -43.97 13.56 -18.69
CA THR A 706 -45.26 14.25 -18.72
C THR A 706 -46.36 13.22 -18.52
N ASP A 707 -47.24 13.47 -17.54
CA ASP A 707 -48.50 12.73 -17.38
C ASP A 707 -49.42 13.04 -18.59
N ASP A 708 -49.20 12.36 -19.71
CA ASP A 708 -50.18 12.32 -20.81
C ASP A 708 -50.32 10.87 -21.28
N ASP A 709 -51.28 10.18 -20.67
CA ASP A 709 -51.80 8.87 -21.06
C ASP A 709 -52.83 9.01 -22.21
N THR A 710 -52.73 10.05 -23.04
CA THR A 710 -53.56 10.22 -24.23
C THR A 710 -52.73 10.17 -25.50
N ASN A 711 -52.77 8.98 -26.07
CA ASN A 711 -52.56 8.59 -27.45
C ASN A 711 -52.98 9.67 -28.48
N GLU A 712 -52.13 10.68 -28.75
CA GLU A 712 -52.15 11.44 -30.00
C GLU A 712 -50.72 11.58 -30.52
N THR A 713 -50.50 11.04 -31.72
CA THR A 713 -49.32 11.26 -32.54
C THR A 713 -49.01 12.76 -32.63
N VAL A 714 -47.93 13.20 -31.98
CA VAL A 714 -47.30 14.49 -32.27
C VAL A 714 -46.75 14.40 -33.70
N GLN A 715 -47.53 14.87 -34.66
CA GLN A 715 -46.99 15.25 -35.96
C GLN A 715 -46.01 16.41 -35.73
N PRO A 716 -44.81 16.40 -36.35
CA PRO A 716 -43.88 17.51 -36.22
C PRO A 716 -44.57 18.77 -36.73
N ALA A 717 -44.77 19.73 -35.83
CA ALA A 717 -45.29 21.04 -36.17
C ALA A 717 -44.41 21.62 -37.29
N GLN A 718 -45.06 22.10 -38.36
CA GLN A 718 -44.41 22.84 -39.42
C GLN A 718 -43.61 24.00 -38.79
N ALA A 719 -42.32 24.06 -39.11
CA ALA A 719 -41.41 25.09 -38.64
C ALA A 719 -42.02 26.49 -38.88
N LEU A 720 -42.31 27.19 -37.79
CA LEU A 720 -42.46 28.64 -37.80
C LEU A 720 -41.08 29.22 -38.19
N PRO A 721 -40.96 29.99 -39.28
CA PRO A 721 -39.71 30.65 -39.64
C PRO A 721 -39.51 31.88 -38.75
N ALA A 722 -38.93 31.68 -37.57
CA ALA A 722 -38.42 32.76 -36.73
C ALA A 722 -36.88 32.72 -36.72
N SER A 723 -36.29 33.44 -37.68
CA SER A 723 -35.00 34.13 -37.62
C SER A 723 -33.74 33.33 -37.23
N THR A 724 -33.18 32.53 -38.16
CA THR A 724 -31.75 32.15 -38.15
C THR A 724 -30.82 33.39 -38.14
N GLN A 725 -31.36 34.56 -38.50
CA GLN A 725 -30.71 35.87 -38.41
C GLN A 725 -30.45 36.33 -36.96
N ASP A 726 -31.32 36.00 -35.99
CA ASP A 726 -31.16 36.41 -34.59
C ASP A 726 -30.03 35.65 -33.91
N PHE A 727 -30.01 34.32 -34.07
CA PHE A 727 -28.95 33.48 -33.48
C PHE A 727 -27.56 33.85 -34.00
N ARG A 728 -27.42 34.15 -35.31
CA ARG A 728 -26.14 34.56 -35.90
C ARG A 728 -25.66 35.91 -35.34
N ALA A 729 -26.58 36.85 -35.12
CA ALA A 729 -26.25 38.15 -34.52
C ALA A 729 -25.85 38.01 -33.05
N ILE A 730 -26.55 37.16 -32.29
CA ILE A 730 -26.25 36.85 -30.88
C ILE A 730 -24.91 36.12 -30.76
N TYR A 731 -24.65 35.09 -31.58
CA TYR A 731 -23.38 34.37 -31.63
C TYR A 731 -22.21 35.30 -31.95
N ARG A 732 -22.33 36.12 -33.00
CA ARG A 732 -21.26 37.07 -33.38
C ARG A 732 -20.98 38.05 -32.24
N ARG A 733 -22.01 38.67 -31.67
CA ARG A 733 -21.86 39.66 -30.58
C ARG A 733 -21.20 39.05 -29.34
N SER A 734 -21.63 37.86 -28.93
CA SER A 734 -21.11 37.19 -27.73
C SER A 734 -19.68 36.71 -27.92
N VAL A 735 -19.35 36.08 -29.05
CA VAL A 735 -17.98 35.61 -29.31
C VAL A 735 -17.02 36.78 -29.58
N ASP A 736 -17.46 37.88 -30.21
CA ASP A 736 -16.66 39.10 -30.35
C ASP A 736 -16.32 39.71 -28.97
N ALA A 737 -17.29 39.70 -28.03
CA ALA A 737 -17.06 40.16 -26.67
C ALA A 737 -16.07 39.25 -25.91
N ASP A 738 -16.18 37.94 -26.10
CA ASP A 738 -15.30 36.96 -25.45
C ASP A 738 -13.88 36.97 -26.02
N LEU A 739 -13.72 37.21 -27.32
CA LEU A 739 -12.44 37.44 -27.96
C LEU A 739 -11.77 38.72 -27.46
N ALA A 740 -12.54 39.79 -27.22
CA ALA A 740 -12.03 41.01 -26.61
C ALA A 740 -11.59 40.78 -25.15
N ALA A 741 -12.38 40.04 -24.37
CA ALA A 741 -12.05 39.67 -23.00
C ALA A 741 -10.79 38.78 -22.94
N LEU A 742 -10.68 37.81 -23.84
CA LEU A 742 -9.49 36.96 -23.99
C LEU A 742 -8.25 37.81 -24.28
N GLY A 743 -8.33 38.76 -25.23
CA GLY A 743 -7.22 39.65 -25.53
C GLY A 743 -6.78 40.54 -24.35
N ALA A 744 -7.73 41.03 -23.56
CA ALA A 744 -7.45 41.80 -22.35
C ALA A 744 -6.79 40.96 -21.25
N ALA A 745 -7.28 39.73 -21.03
CA ALA A 745 -6.72 38.78 -20.07
C ALA A 745 -5.30 38.36 -20.45
N LEU A 746 -5.05 38.05 -21.73
CA LEU A 746 -3.71 37.73 -22.23
C LEU A 746 -2.73 38.92 -22.11
N SER A 747 -3.22 40.16 -22.21
CA SER A 747 -2.41 41.37 -22.06
C SER A 747 -2.10 41.73 -20.61
N SER A 748 -2.89 41.23 -19.66
CA SER A 748 -2.72 41.43 -18.21
C SER A 748 -2.09 40.22 -17.50
N ASP A 749 -1.65 39.21 -18.27
CA ASP A 749 -1.06 37.95 -17.78
C ASP A 749 -2.00 37.15 -16.85
N ASP A 750 -3.31 37.34 -16.97
CA ASP A 750 -4.32 36.61 -16.20
C ASP A 750 -4.72 35.31 -16.93
N ALA A 751 -3.96 34.25 -16.69
CA ALA A 751 -4.18 32.93 -17.29
C ALA A 751 -5.55 32.34 -16.92
N ALA A 752 -6.10 32.66 -15.75
CA ALA A 752 -7.40 32.15 -15.31
C ALA A 752 -8.55 32.79 -16.10
N ALA A 753 -8.53 34.12 -16.23
CA ALA A 753 -9.51 34.85 -17.03
C ALA A 753 -9.39 34.51 -18.53
N ALA A 754 -8.17 34.35 -19.04
CA ALA A 754 -7.94 33.95 -20.43
C ALA A 754 -8.48 32.54 -20.71
N ARG A 755 -8.25 31.59 -19.79
CA ARG A 755 -8.76 30.23 -19.92
C ARG A 755 -10.28 30.19 -19.93
N HIS A 756 -10.90 30.97 -19.05
CA HIS A 756 -12.35 31.08 -18.98
C HIS A 756 -12.95 31.67 -20.28
N ALA A 757 -12.36 32.74 -20.81
CA ALA A 757 -12.80 33.30 -22.10
C ALA A 757 -12.61 32.30 -23.27
N ALA A 758 -11.51 31.53 -23.29
CA ALA A 758 -11.28 30.50 -24.30
C ALA A 758 -12.31 29.35 -24.23
N HIS A 759 -12.67 28.92 -23.02
CA HIS A 759 -13.70 27.92 -22.79
C HIS A 759 -15.08 28.38 -23.31
N ARG A 760 -15.44 29.63 -23.05
CA ARG A 760 -16.69 30.24 -23.51
C ARG A 760 -16.78 30.28 -25.05
N ILE A 761 -15.71 30.71 -25.72
CA ILE A 761 -15.61 30.72 -27.20
C ILE A 761 -15.75 29.31 -27.78
N LYS A 762 -15.05 28.33 -27.18
CA LYS A 762 -15.10 26.91 -27.60
C LYS A 762 -16.53 26.37 -27.57
N GLY A 763 -17.26 26.63 -26.49
CA GLY A 763 -18.65 26.19 -26.30
C GLY A 763 -19.59 26.79 -27.35
N ALA A 764 -19.54 28.10 -27.55
CA ALA A 764 -20.39 28.77 -28.54
C ALA A 764 -20.07 28.36 -29.97
N ALA A 765 -18.78 28.22 -30.32
CA ALA A 765 -18.36 27.80 -31.66
C ALA A 765 -18.80 26.36 -31.97
N ALA A 766 -18.78 25.46 -30.99
CA ALA A 766 -19.27 24.08 -31.15
C ALA A 766 -20.78 24.06 -31.46
N ILE A 767 -21.57 24.90 -30.79
CA ILE A 767 -23.02 24.99 -30.98
C ILE A 767 -23.37 25.64 -32.32
N ALA A 768 -22.63 26.67 -32.72
CA ALA A 768 -22.83 27.33 -34.01
C ALA A 768 -22.31 26.52 -35.21
N GLY A 769 -21.73 25.33 -34.98
CA GLY A 769 -21.19 24.46 -36.04
C GLY A 769 -19.85 24.92 -36.61
N HIS A 770 -19.17 25.86 -35.94
CA HIS A 770 -17.85 26.36 -36.32
C HIS A 770 -16.75 25.48 -35.71
N ALA A 771 -16.62 24.25 -36.23
CA ALA A 771 -15.73 23.23 -35.70
C ALA A 771 -14.27 23.69 -35.57
N GLU A 772 -13.74 24.40 -36.57
CA GLU A 772 -12.35 24.88 -36.55
C GLU A 772 -12.12 25.96 -35.48
N THR A 773 -13.06 26.89 -35.30
CA THR A 773 -13.01 27.89 -34.22
C THR A 773 -13.08 27.22 -32.84
N SER A 774 -13.90 26.18 -32.70
CA SER A 774 -14.00 25.40 -31.45
C SER A 774 -12.70 24.65 -31.12
N VAL A 775 -12.05 24.03 -32.12
CA VAL A 775 -10.77 23.33 -31.94
C VAL A 775 -9.65 24.28 -31.52
N LEU A 776 -9.53 25.44 -32.19
CA LEU A 776 -8.52 26.45 -31.83
C LEU A 776 -8.73 27.00 -30.42
N ALA A 777 -9.98 27.22 -30.03
CA ALA A 777 -10.30 27.65 -28.67
C ALA A 777 -10.00 26.58 -27.62
N ALA A 778 -10.23 25.29 -27.93
CA ALA A 778 -9.87 24.17 -27.07
C ALA A 778 -8.35 23.98 -26.91
N GLU A 779 -7.58 24.16 -27.99
CA GLU A 779 -6.11 24.11 -27.93
C GLU A 779 -5.54 25.25 -27.08
N LEU A 780 -6.09 26.46 -27.24
CA LEU A 780 -5.70 27.63 -26.45
C LEU A 780 -6.06 27.46 -24.96
N GLU A 781 -7.24 26.92 -24.65
CA GLU A 781 -7.66 26.54 -23.29
C GLU A 781 -6.69 25.53 -22.65
N GLN A 782 -6.29 24.50 -23.40
CA GLN A 782 -5.38 23.45 -22.92
C GLN A 782 -3.97 24.00 -22.64
N GLN A 783 -3.45 24.88 -23.50
CA GLN A 783 -2.14 25.49 -23.27
C GLN A 783 -2.16 26.41 -22.04
N LEU A 784 -3.24 27.17 -21.85
CA LEU A 784 -3.42 28.02 -20.66
C LEU A 784 -3.50 27.22 -19.35
N HIS A 785 -3.96 25.96 -19.39
CA HIS A 785 -3.91 25.04 -18.25
C HIS A 785 -2.49 24.63 -17.83
N ALA A 786 -1.53 24.66 -18.76
CA ALA A 786 -0.15 24.21 -18.55
C ALA A 786 0.82 25.36 -18.20
N VAL A 787 0.33 26.61 -18.13
CA VAL A 787 1.16 27.79 -17.86
C VAL A 787 1.53 27.85 -16.38
N SER A 788 2.83 27.74 -16.09
CA SER A 788 3.39 27.95 -14.74
C SER A 788 4.22 29.24 -14.61
N ASP A 789 4.76 29.77 -15.70
CA ASP A 789 5.64 30.95 -15.73
C ASP A 789 5.31 31.87 -16.93
N GLY A 790 4.29 32.73 -16.78
CA GLY A 790 3.90 33.75 -17.76
C GLY A 790 3.32 33.22 -19.09
N ILE A 791 2.51 34.02 -19.77
CA ILE A 791 1.90 33.64 -21.05
C ILE A 791 2.95 33.63 -22.18
N SER A 792 3.12 32.49 -22.86
CA SER A 792 4.13 32.30 -23.90
C SER A 792 3.76 32.97 -25.24
N SER A 793 4.76 33.17 -26.11
CA SER A 793 4.54 33.68 -27.48
C SER A 793 3.62 32.80 -28.32
N ASP A 794 3.56 31.51 -28.00
CA ASP A 794 2.76 30.51 -28.72
C ASP A 794 1.26 30.69 -28.42
N ILE A 795 0.91 31.02 -27.18
CA ILE A 795 -0.48 31.36 -26.79
C ILE A 795 -0.95 32.63 -27.52
N HIS A 796 -0.08 33.64 -27.67
CA HIS A 796 -0.40 34.83 -28.47
C HIS A 796 -0.51 34.55 -29.98
N ALA A 797 0.19 33.53 -30.50
CA ALA A 797 0.04 33.08 -31.87
C ALA A 797 -1.31 32.37 -32.09
N LEU A 798 -1.70 31.48 -31.17
CA LEU A 798 -3.00 30.81 -31.19
C LEU A 798 -4.17 31.80 -31.05
N HIS A 799 -4.05 32.80 -30.19
CA HIS A 799 -5.06 33.85 -30.05
C HIS A 799 -5.27 34.61 -31.39
N ARG A 800 -4.19 34.95 -32.10
CA ARG A 800 -4.28 35.58 -33.43
C ARG A 800 -4.90 34.66 -34.48
N ALA A 801 -4.58 33.37 -34.44
CA ALA A 801 -5.20 32.38 -35.31
C ALA A 801 -6.71 32.26 -35.06
N LEU A 802 -7.12 32.22 -33.79
CA LEU A 802 -8.53 32.19 -33.38
C LEU A 802 -9.30 33.43 -33.85
N LEU A 803 -8.72 34.63 -33.67
CA LEU A 803 -9.30 35.89 -34.15
C LEU A 803 -9.51 35.91 -35.67
N ASN A 804 -8.51 35.45 -36.42
CA ASN A 804 -8.60 35.37 -37.88
C ASN A 804 -9.65 34.36 -38.32
N ARG A 805 -9.73 33.21 -37.65
CA ARG A 805 -10.70 32.17 -37.98
C ARG A 805 -12.14 32.60 -37.70
N HIS A 806 -12.39 33.23 -36.55
CA HIS A 806 -13.71 33.75 -36.21
C HIS A 806 -14.20 34.79 -37.25
N ARG A 807 -13.31 35.67 -37.71
CA ARG A 807 -13.62 36.61 -38.82
C ARG A 807 -13.98 35.87 -40.11
N THR A 808 -13.20 34.86 -40.52
CA THR A 808 -13.51 34.09 -41.72
C THR A 808 -14.84 33.33 -41.62
N ASP A 809 -15.16 32.75 -40.46
CA ASP A 809 -16.39 32.01 -40.22
C ASP A 809 -17.64 32.92 -40.23
N THR A 810 -17.49 34.17 -39.76
CA THR A 810 -18.58 35.16 -39.74
C THR A 810 -18.77 35.93 -41.05
N ASP A 811 -17.72 36.07 -41.87
CA ASP A 811 -17.75 36.76 -43.17
C ASP A 811 -18.14 35.84 -44.36
N THR A 812 -17.67 34.57 -44.39
CA THR A 812 -17.95 33.64 -45.51
C THR A 812 -19.41 33.22 -45.63
N THR A 813 -20.16 33.24 -44.53
CA THR A 813 -21.60 32.96 -44.50
C THR A 813 -22.45 34.15 -44.99
N GLY A 814 -21.85 35.28 -45.40
CA GLY A 814 -22.54 36.43 -46.01
C GLY A 814 -22.72 36.38 -47.53
N SER A 815 -22.11 35.41 -48.23
CA SER A 815 -22.10 35.34 -49.70
C SER A 815 -23.08 34.30 -50.30
N ALA A 816 -23.80 33.53 -49.49
CA ALA A 816 -24.65 32.43 -49.96
C ALA A 816 -26.17 32.74 -49.91
N SER A 817 -26.54 34.02 -49.91
CA SER A 817 -27.93 34.48 -50.11
C SER A 817 -28.00 35.65 -51.10
N ALA A 818 -27.48 35.43 -52.30
CA ALA A 818 -27.81 36.17 -53.50
C ALA A 818 -28.16 35.17 -54.62
#